data_AF-A0A948G780-F1
#
_entry.id   AF-A0A948G780-F1
#
_cell.length_a   1.000
_cell.length_b   1.000
_cell.length_c   1.000
_cell.angle_alpha   90.00
_cell.angle_beta   90.00
_cell.angle_gamma   90.00
#
_symmetry.space_group_name_H-M   'P 1'
#
loop_
_entity.id
_entity.type
_entity.pdbx_description
1 polymer ?
#
loop_
_entity_poly.entity_id
_entity_poly.type
_entity_poly.pdbx_seq_one_letter_code
_entity_poly.pdbx_strand_id
1 'polypeptide(L)'
;MVIQLEYVCTSDVQQMITRIFIHSFFLQMQGFFVTLNISIIFFLIPNSMVDFKSALVKFNVGKNFVNLTFLTVVFAFLGVALLSLPKTASAAMCIYANTDGFPVGDFNTAANWTNCNGNAPGVGDDVIIVSGTSTQLSAPVAISTINSSGTIDAQSFGLNVTSTAILDNGGVVTSTSGYLGFGGSVTVGNAGSNAIGSSSGNINVSSTFQIGGPSSKLEIGSGTTTLFGSLTIYAQATINGCTGTLEIQNNVNIHFATLNMQTAKTVFTGGSNQSLGYPVANPTSFSSVEVNKTAGAVTLSGNGTSTGNFTIYSGGFSLGSYTFRVGGNFIVSGGTFTPGAGTIELNGSSAQSVSSTAFTNLSIAKSGGTATLSNNATSTGNFSLTGGIFSLGSKELAVGGNFIVNGGVFSPGTATTTFNGSGSQSVSSTAFGALIVNKSGGTATLTTSVSTTGMFSVLGGTFDAQSYDFVAGAAATINNGGVVTSTSGNLGFSSTLTFGVTGANALGTMSGFINVSSSFAGNNGALDIGNATATFYGNFAIGSEIATLYGRTGTLELRQNIGLYGQLTAYMDTAKVILNGYGAHTWEQATTGTLHNIEINKSGGGGITISGFTNASTTGNLTLLGGSLLLGNNTLSVGGNFIVDGGTFTPQAGTIELNGSGAQSVSSTDFYNLTIAKSGNTATFAGNATTTNNFSITGGELSLGTNAFNVGGNFIVNGGTFTPGT
;
A
#
# COMPACT_ATOMS: atom_id res chain seq x y z
N MET A 1 28.24 29.65 39.57
CA MET A 1 27.07 29.94 38.72
C MET A 1 27.16 29.00 37.53
N VAL A 2 26.41 27.91 37.55
CA VAL A 2 26.38 26.94 36.44
C VAL A 2 25.56 27.58 35.33
N ILE A 3 26.22 27.96 34.22
CA ILE A 3 25.52 28.43 33.03
C ILE A 3 24.92 27.19 32.37
N GLN A 4 23.66 26.89 32.66
CA GLN A 4 22.89 25.98 31.80
C GLN A 4 22.53 26.76 30.53
N LEU A 5 23.26 26.51 29.45
CA LEU A 5 22.78 26.82 28.11
C LEU A 5 21.73 25.76 27.74
N GLU A 6 20.46 26.05 28.01
CA GLU A 6 19.35 25.38 27.33
C GLU A 6 19.10 26.11 26.01
N TYR A 7 19.59 25.53 24.90
CA TYR A 7 19.15 25.95 23.57
C TYR A 7 17.73 25.45 23.36
N VAL A 8 16.76 26.31 23.66
CA VAL A 8 15.39 26.11 23.23
C VAL A 8 15.34 26.51 21.76
N CYS A 9 15.23 25.54 20.85
CA CYS A 9 14.90 25.80 19.45
C CYS A 9 13.51 26.50 19.42
N THR A 10 13.48 27.83 19.46
CA THR A 10 12.28 28.62 19.15
C THR A 10 12.33 29.02 17.68
N SER A 11 11.16 29.04 17.04
CA SER A 11 10.98 29.24 15.61
C SER A 11 11.26 30.66 15.10
N ASP A 12 11.82 31.55 15.93
CA ASP A 12 12.03 32.95 15.58
C ASP A 12 13.51 33.26 15.37
N VAL A 13 13.86 33.57 14.11
CA VAL A 13 15.19 33.96 13.60
C VAL A 13 15.72 35.28 14.21
N GLN A 14 15.07 35.87 15.21
CA GLN A 14 15.49 37.13 15.83
C GLN A 14 15.11 37.18 17.32
N GLN A 15 15.93 36.57 18.18
CA GLN A 15 16.36 37.12 19.48
C GLN A 15 17.06 36.05 20.34
N MET A 16 18.40 36.04 20.33
CA MET A 16 19.17 35.61 21.50
C MET A 16 19.02 36.70 22.57
N ILE A 17 18.08 36.54 23.51
CA ILE A 17 18.11 37.30 24.76
C ILE A 17 18.66 36.38 25.84
N THR A 18 19.88 36.69 26.29
CA THR A 18 20.43 36.26 27.56
C THR A 18 19.46 36.71 28.66
N ARG A 19 18.67 35.78 29.25
CA ARG A 19 17.91 36.09 30.47
C ARG A 19 18.88 36.15 31.66
N ILE A 20 19.45 37.32 31.88
CA ILE A 20 20.03 37.68 33.18
C ILE A 20 18.88 38.24 34.01
N PHE A 21 18.55 37.61 35.14
CA PHE A 21 17.71 38.24 36.17
C PHE A 21 18.51 39.41 36.78
N ILE A 22 18.34 40.60 36.22
CA ILE A 22 18.69 41.86 36.88
C ILE A 22 17.36 42.53 37.23
N HIS A 23 17.16 42.84 38.51
CA HIS A 23 16.09 43.73 38.94
C HIS A 23 16.27 45.08 38.24
N SER A 24 15.38 45.41 37.32
CA SER A 24 15.41 46.66 36.56
C SER A 24 15.20 47.88 37.47
N PHE A 25 16.20 48.77 37.51
CA PHE A 25 16.00 50.18 37.80
C PHE A 25 15.88 50.91 36.45
N PHE A 26 14.75 51.57 36.21
CA PHE A 26 14.52 52.40 35.03
C PHE A 26 15.27 53.72 35.18
N LEU A 27 16.08 54.10 34.19
CA LEU A 27 16.30 55.51 33.86
C LEU A 27 16.40 55.66 32.34
N GLN A 28 15.51 56.50 31.81
CA GLN A 28 15.27 56.78 30.41
C GLN A 28 16.05 58.03 30.00
N MET A 29 16.93 57.95 28.99
CA MET A 29 17.41 59.13 28.25
C MET A 29 17.67 58.82 26.76
N GLN A 30 16.68 59.23 25.95
CA GLN A 30 16.73 59.95 24.66
C GLN A 30 18.04 59.92 23.81
N GLY A 31 17.90 59.52 22.53
CA GLY A 31 18.38 60.35 21.42
C GLY A 31 19.32 59.73 20.37
N PHE A 32 18.81 59.68 19.13
CA PHE A 32 19.51 59.66 17.83
C PHE A 32 20.10 58.35 17.26
N PHE A 33 19.41 57.86 16.22
CA PHE A 33 19.91 56.93 15.20
C PHE A 33 20.57 57.71 14.06
N VAL A 34 21.74 57.24 13.60
CA VAL A 34 22.27 57.53 12.26
C VAL A 34 22.47 56.20 11.55
N THR A 35 21.72 56.00 10.48
CA THR A 35 21.78 54.82 9.60
C THR A 35 22.89 55.03 8.57
N LEU A 36 23.94 54.22 8.61
CA LEU A 36 24.95 54.15 7.54
C LEU A 36 24.64 52.93 6.66
N ASN A 37 24.12 53.17 5.45
CA ASN A 37 23.94 52.13 4.45
C ASN A 37 25.27 51.87 3.73
N ILE A 38 25.89 50.72 3.97
CA ILE A 38 26.96 50.19 3.11
C ILE A 38 26.42 48.90 2.49
N SER A 39 26.06 48.98 1.22
CA SER A 39 25.72 47.82 0.39
C SER A 39 27.01 47.13 -0.06
N ILE A 40 27.30 45.94 0.47
CA ILE A 40 28.32 45.04 -0.09
C ILE A 40 27.58 43.94 -0.84
N ILE A 41 27.70 43.98 -2.17
CA ILE A 41 27.21 42.94 -3.08
C ILE A 41 28.24 41.80 -3.07
N PHE A 42 27.87 40.63 -2.53
CA PHE A 42 28.61 39.40 -2.77
C PHE A 42 28.05 38.70 -4.01
N PHE A 43 28.85 38.59 -5.06
CA PHE A 43 28.61 37.62 -6.13
C PHE A 43 28.99 36.23 -5.62
N LEU A 44 28.03 35.30 -5.60
CA LEU A 44 28.29 33.87 -5.47
C LEU A 44 28.92 33.34 -6.76
N ILE A 45 30.00 32.57 -6.65
CA ILE A 45 30.39 31.56 -7.65
C ILE A 45 30.66 30.24 -6.90
N PRO A 46 30.20 29.07 -7.41
CA PRO A 46 30.23 27.81 -6.67
C PRO A 46 31.63 27.17 -6.65
N ASN A 47 31.88 26.42 -5.57
CA ASN A 47 33.05 25.58 -5.37
C ASN A 47 33.21 24.53 -6.49
N SER A 48 34.37 24.52 -7.14
CA SER A 48 34.96 23.26 -7.63
C SER A 48 36.49 23.33 -7.47
N MET A 49 37.03 22.25 -6.91
CA MET A 49 38.42 22.04 -6.53
C MET A 49 39.37 22.10 -7.74
N VAL A 50 40.46 22.89 -7.70
CA VAL A 50 41.77 22.56 -8.33
C VAL A 50 42.91 23.36 -7.65
N ASP A 51 43.83 22.62 -7.01
CA ASP A 51 45.29 22.78 -6.93
C ASP A 51 45.94 24.19 -6.75
N PHE A 52 46.58 24.41 -5.59
CA PHE A 52 47.41 25.60 -5.33
C PHE A 52 48.78 25.47 -6.03
N LYS A 53 48.93 26.12 -7.20
CA LYS A 53 50.24 26.59 -7.67
C LYS A 53 50.28 28.12 -7.63
N SER A 54 51.26 28.60 -6.86
CA SER A 54 51.71 29.98 -6.69
C SER A 54 51.61 30.87 -7.93
N ALA A 55 50.84 31.97 -7.84
CA ALA A 55 50.85 33.06 -8.81
C ALA A 55 51.39 34.34 -8.15
N LEU A 56 52.57 34.75 -8.61
CA LEU A 56 53.26 36.00 -8.27
C LEU A 56 52.67 37.14 -9.12
N VAL A 57 52.05 38.15 -8.49
CA VAL A 57 51.59 39.36 -9.20
C VAL A 57 52.64 40.46 -9.06
N LYS A 58 53.26 40.85 -10.17
CA LYS A 58 54.19 41.99 -10.29
C LYS A 58 53.38 43.30 -10.46
N PHE A 59 53.66 44.30 -9.63
CA PHE A 59 53.28 45.68 -9.89
C PHE A 59 54.39 46.40 -10.66
N ASN A 60 54.02 47.08 -11.76
CA ASN A 60 54.89 47.89 -12.60
C ASN A 60 54.76 49.35 -12.18
N VAL A 61 55.87 50.03 -11.84
CA VAL A 61 55.88 51.43 -11.40
C VAL A 61 56.65 52.26 -12.42
N GLY A 62 55.94 53.17 -13.10
CA GLY A 62 56.51 54.21 -13.97
C GLY A 62 56.69 55.53 -13.21
N LYS A 63 57.92 56.05 -13.25
CA LYS A 63 58.45 57.22 -12.53
C LYS A 63 57.81 58.56 -12.97
N ASN A 64 57.59 59.49 -12.02
CA ASN A 64 58.25 60.81 -12.00
C ASN A 64 57.87 61.64 -10.75
N PHE A 65 58.88 62.29 -10.18
CA PHE A 65 58.95 63.07 -8.93
C PHE A 65 58.36 64.50 -9.03
N VAL A 66 57.88 65.08 -7.92
CA VAL A 66 58.25 66.39 -7.25
C VAL A 66 57.45 66.47 -5.91
N ASN A 67 58.06 66.34 -4.72
CA ASN A 67 58.43 67.35 -3.68
C ASN A 67 57.29 68.32 -3.25
N LEU A 68 56.96 68.68 -1.99
CA LEU A 68 57.58 68.79 -0.65
C LEU A 68 56.37 69.17 0.29
N THR A 69 56.13 68.67 1.52
CA THR A 69 56.69 69.15 2.82
C THR A 69 56.19 68.30 4.01
N PHE A 70 57.07 68.18 5.00
CA PHE A 70 56.96 67.56 6.33
C PHE A 70 55.92 68.22 7.26
N LEU A 71 55.31 67.46 8.18
CA LEU A 71 55.57 67.59 9.63
C LEU A 71 54.98 66.42 10.46
N THR A 72 55.83 65.93 11.35
CA THR A 72 55.74 64.86 12.36
C THR A 72 54.59 65.01 13.37
N VAL A 73 54.04 63.89 13.87
CA VAL A 73 53.78 63.59 15.31
C VAL A 73 53.21 62.16 15.48
N VAL A 74 54.01 61.34 16.18
CA VAL A 74 53.66 60.25 17.12
C VAL A 74 53.11 58.91 16.59
N PHE A 75 54.03 57.94 16.56
CA PHE A 75 53.79 56.52 16.75
C PHE A 75 53.37 56.25 18.21
N ALA A 76 52.20 55.64 18.40
CA ALA A 76 51.86 54.83 19.56
C ALA A 76 50.81 53.79 19.14
N PHE A 77 50.95 52.56 19.65
CA PHE A 77 50.18 51.34 19.35
C PHE A 77 50.61 50.52 18.13
N LEU A 78 51.88 50.11 18.14
CA LEU A 78 52.25 48.77 17.65
C LEU A 78 53.09 48.09 18.73
N GLY A 79 52.41 47.66 19.79
CA GLY A 79 53.00 46.93 20.89
C GLY A 79 52.96 45.43 20.60
N VAL A 80 54.15 44.88 20.34
CA VAL A 80 54.54 43.49 20.64
C VAL A 80 53.78 42.39 19.88
N ALA A 81 54.07 42.25 18.59
CA ALA A 81 54.20 40.92 18.00
C ALA A 81 55.50 40.31 18.56
N LEU A 82 55.40 39.65 19.72
CA LEU A 82 56.40 38.68 20.11
C LEU A 82 56.43 37.63 19.00
N LEU A 83 57.57 37.54 18.32
CA LEU A 83 57.95 36.39 17.53
C LEU A 83 57.86 35.16 18.45
N SER A 84 56.72 34.47 18.42
CA SER A 84 56.66 33.08 18.88
C SER A 84 57.43 32.26 17.86
N LEU A 85 58.64 31.86 18.25
CA LEU A 85 59.33 30.75 17.61
C LEU A 85 58.33 29.59 17.48
N PRO A 86 58.26 28.87 16.34
CA PRO A 86 57.44 27.68 16.25
C PRO A 86 57.82 26.75 17.41
N LYS A 87 56.83 26.42 18.24
CA LYS A 87 56.97 25.47 19.35
C LYS A 87 57.62 24.21 18.81
N THR A 88 58.82 23.88 19.28
CA THR A 88 59.36 22.54 19.14
C THR A 88 58.39 21.61 19.88
N ALA A 89 57.77 20.71 19.12
CA ALA A 89 56.70 19.83 19.55
C ALA A 89 57.11 18.91 20.73
N SER A 90 57.05 19.42 21.96
CA SER A 90 56.79 18.56 23.11
C SER A 90 55.29 18.66 23.40
N ALA A 91 54.58 17.55 23.26
CA ALA A 91 53.22 17.43 23.74
C ALA A 91 53.18 17.84 25.21
N ALA A 92 52.39 18.85 25.56
CA ALA A 92 52.17 19.28 26.93
C ALA A 92 50.75 18.92 27.37
N MET A 93 50.58 18.58 28.64
CA MET A 93 49.25 18.45 29.26
C MET A 93 48.86 19.79 29.86
N CYS A 94 48.08 20.56 29.12
CA CYS A 94 47.65 21.90 29.47
C CYS A 94 46.35 21.86 30.28
N ILE A 95 46.36 22.45 31.48
CA ILE A 95 45.20 22.50 32.36
C ILE A 95 44.69 23.93 32.43
N TYR A 96 43.42 24.13 32.08
CA TYR A 96 42.78 25.45 32.13
C TYR A 96 42.54 25.88 33.57
N ALA A 97 43.02 27.07 33.93
CA ALA A 97 43.01 27.59 35.30
C ALA A 97 42.20 28.89 35.49
N ASN A 98 41.72 29.50 34.40
CA ASN A 98 40.94 30.75 34.40
C ASN A 98 41.50 31.83 35.37
N THR A 99 42.75 32.25 35.15
CA THR A 99 43.46 33.15 36.07
C THR A 99 43.17 34.64 35.83
N ASP A 100 42.44 34.97 34.76
CA ASP A 100 42.14 36.35 34.36
C ASP A 100 40.98 36.99 35.16
N GLY A 101 40.30 36.23 36.01
CA GLY A 101 39.25 36.71 36.91
C GLY A 101 37.91 36.99 36.20
N PHE A 102 37.78 36.67 34.92
CA PHE A 102 36.53 36.80 34.19
C PHE A 102 35.62 35.57 34.38
N PRO A 103 34.28 35.73 34.29
CA PRO A 103 33.36 34.60 34.33
C PRO A 103 33.56 33.60 33.16
N VAL A 104 34.11 34.09 32.04
CA VAL A 104 34.49 33.32 30.85
C VAL A 104 35.83 33.85 30.36
N GLY A 105 36.89 33.05 30.42
CA GLY A 105 38.24 33.47 30.00
C GLY A 105 38.57 33.06 28.56
N ASP A 106 39.55 33.73 27.96
CA ASP A 106 39.95 33.44 26.57
C ASP A 106 40.86 32.19 26.49
N PHE A 107 40.52 31.26 25.58
CA PHE A 107 41.27 30.01 25.34
C PHE A 107 42.65 30.31 24.77
N ASN A 108 42.75 31.32 23.90
CA ASN A 108 43.99 31.66 23.21
C ASN A 108 44.97 32.49 24.06
N THR A 109 44.57 32.86 25.29
CA THR A 109 45.40 33.62 26.23
C THR A 109 46.24 32.67 27.09
N ALA A 110 47.57 32.70 26.90
CA ALA A 110 48.53 31.81 27.57
C ALA A 110 48.46 31.84 29.10
N ALA A 111 48.15 32.99 29.70
CA ALA A 111 48.07 33.14 31.15
C ALA A 111 47.01 32.22 31.78
N ASN A 112 45.94 31.91 31.04
CA ASN A 112 44.83 31.09 31.52
C ASN A 112 45.16 29.59 31.61
N TRP A 113 46.38 29.19 31.24
CA TRP A 113 46.81 27.80 31.18
C TRP A 113 47.96 27.51 32.14
N THR A 114 47.87 26.37 32.81
CA THR A 114 48.94 25.78 33.61
C THR A 114 49.48 24.53 32.92
N ASN A 115 50.73 24.16 33.23
CA ASN A 115 51.43 23.02 32.60
C ASN A 115 51.53 23.09 31.06
N CYS A 116 51.41 24.29 30.49
CA CYS A 116 51.40 24.54 29.05
C CYS A 116 52.65 25.31 28.56
N ASN A 117 53.76 25.18 29.30
CA ASN A 117 55.04 25.82 29.00
C ASN A 117 54.96 27.35 28.78
N GLY A 118 54.06 28.03 29.50
CA GLY A 118 53.84 29.48 29.39
C GLY A 118 53.14 29.95 28.11
N ASN A 119 52.57 29.03 27.33
CA ASN A 119 51.84 29.32 26.09
C ASN A 119 50.38 28.86 26.19
N ALA A 120 49.53 29.30 25.26
CA ALA A 120 48.23 28.68 25.05
C ALA A 120 48.39 27.33 24.31
N PRO A 121 47.47 26.36 24.48
CA PRO A 121 47.55 25.06 23.83
C PRO A 121 47.54 25.18 22.31
N GLY A 122 48.35 24.34 21.66
CA GLY A 122 48.41 24.24 20.21
C GLY A 122 48.61 22.80 19.74
N VAL A 123 49.08 22.65 18.50
CA VAL A 123 49.16 21.34 17.84
C VAL A 123 50.02 20.37 18.66
N GLY A 124 49.45 19.21 18.98
CA GLY A 124 50.10 18.15 19.76
C GLY A 124 49.89 18.23 21.27
N ASP A 125 49.26 19.29 21.80
CA ASP A 125 48.98 19.41 23.23
C ASP A 125 47.68 18.73 23.64
N ASP A 126 47.67 18.16 24.84
CA ASP A 126 46.49 17.59 25.49
C ASP A 126 45.87 18.62 26.42
N VAL A 127 44.55 18.80 26.34
CA VAL A 127 43.83 19.85 27.07
C VAL A 127 42.90 19.27 28.12
N ILE A 128 42.98 19.80 29.34
CA ILE A 128 42.03 19.54 30.42
C ILE A 128 41.28 20.83 30.75
N ILE A 129 39.95 20.80 30.64
CA ILE A 129 39.08 21.88 31.14
C ILE A 129 38.43 21.41 32.44
N VAL A 130 38.64 22.17 33.50
CA VAL A 130 38.20 21.78 34.84
C VAL A 130 36.77 22.26 35.13
N SER A 131 36.06 21.50 35.96
CA SER A 131 34.69 21.79 36.36
C SER A 131 34.51 23.22 36.89
N GLY A 132 33.42 23.86 36.47
CA GLY A 132 33.06 25.22 36.89
C GLY A 132 33.82 26.34 36.15
N THR A 133 34.69 26.00 35.20
CA THR A 133 35.35 26.97 34.32
C THR A 133 34.67 27.03 32.95
N SER A 134 34.76 28.19 32.31
CA SER A 134 34.22 28.44 30.98
C SER A 134 35.24 29.21 30.17
N THR A 135 35.46 28.81 28.92
CA THR A 135 36.40 29.47 28.02
C THR A 135 35.83 29.64 26.62
N GLN A 136 36.27 30.70 25.94
CA GLN A 136 35.88 31.01 24.56
C GLN A 136 37.11 31.13 23.67
N LEU A 137 36.99 30.70 22.42
CA LEU A 137 38.05 30.91 21.42
C LEU A 137 37.99 32.34 20.89
N SER A 138 39.16 32.97 20.74
CA SER A 138 39.36 34.23 20.03
C SER A 138 40.18 34.07 18.73
N ALA A 139 40.72 32.86 18.48
CA ALA A 139 41.36 32.46 17.23
C ALA A 139 41.22 30.93 17.02
N PRO A 140 41.42 30.40 15.79
CA PRO A 140 41.38 28.97 15.55
C PRO A 140 42.42 28.19 16.36
N VAL A 141 42.03 26.99 16.82
CA VAL A 141 42.86 26.13 17.67
C VAL A 141 42.91 24.72 17.07
N ALA A 142 44.09 24.12 17.09
CA ALA A 142 44.28 22.70 16.85
C ALA A 142 45.07 22.09 18.01
N ILE A 143 44.59 20.98 18.58
CA ILE A 143 45.14 20.29 19.76
C ILE A 143 45.05 18.77 19.59
N SER A 144 45.76 18.01 20.43
CA SER A 144 45.77 16.55 20.41
C SER A 144 44.49 15.96 20.99
N THR A 145 44.23 16.20 22.28
CA THR A 145 43.05 15.66 23.00
C THR A 145 42.34 16.73 23.81
N ILE A 146 41.06 16.48 24.14
CA ILE A 146 40.31 17.24 25.14
C ILE A 146 39.76 16.28 26.19
N ASN A 147 39.96 16.60 27.46
CA ASN A 147 39.20 16.06 28.58
C ASN A 147 38.51 17.21 29.32
N SER A 148 37.21 17.39 29.09
CA SER A 148 36.46 18.55 29.58
C SER A 148 35.43 18.15 30.63
N SER A 149 35.46 18.85 31.75
CA SER A 149 34.39 18.93 32.75
C SER A 149 33.84 20.36 32.92
N GLY A 150 34.35 21.31 32.14
CA GLY A 150 33.85 22.69 32.05
C GLY A 150 33.37 23.02 30.63
N THR A 151 33.28 24.31 30.30
CA THR A 151 32.71 24.76 29.02
C THR A 151 33.79 25.31 28.09
N ILE A 152 33.77 24.87 26.82
CA ILE A 152 34.46 25.52 25.70
C ILE A 152 33.41 26.01 24.72
N ASP A 153 33.43 27.29 24.38
CA ASP A 153 32.65 27.85 23.30
C ASP A 153 33.58 28.35 22.18
N ALA A 154 33.58 27.63 21.06
CA ALA A 154 34.39 27.96 19.89
C ALA A 154 33.91 29.23 19.16
N GLN A 155 32.77 29.81 19.55
CA GLN A 155 32.17 30.99 18.93
C GLN A 155 32.10 30.83 17.39
N SER A 156 32.85 31.63 16.65
CA SER A 156 32.95 31.59 15.18
C SER A 156 34.26 30.98 14.68
N PHE A 157 35.12 30.50 15.57
CA PHE A 157 36.45 29.96 15.25
C PHE A 157 36.45 28.44 15.17
N GLY A 158 37.45 27.88 14.48
CA GLY A 158 37.64 26.44 14.38
C GLY A 158 38.32 25.85 15.62
N LEU A 159 37.76 24.80 16.19
CA LEU A 159 38.40 23.92 17.17
C LEU A 159 38.64 22.56 16.52
N ASN A 160 39.90 22.15 16.39
CA ASN A 160 40.28 20.86 15.81
C ASN A 160 41.02 19.99 16.84
N VAL A 161 40.43 18.87 17.23
CA VAL A 161 41.01 17.88 18.14
C VAL A 161 41.46 16.70 17.30
N THR A 162 42.77 16.47 17.18
CA THR A 162 43.28 15.47 16.23
C THR A 162 43.11 14.01 16.71
N SER A 163 42.90 13.80 18.01
CA SER A 163 42.72 12.49 18.65
C SER A 163 41.40 12.46 19.43
N THR A 164 41.40 11.99 20.68
CA THR A 164 40.19 11.76 21.49
C THR A 164 39.65 13.02 22.16
N ALA A 165 38.33 13.16 22.20
CA ALA A 165 37.63 14.12 23.04
C ALA A 165 36.71 13.41 24.04
N ILE A 166 36.85 13.74 25.32
CA ILE A 166 36.03 13.22 26.41
C ILE A 166 35.36 14.42 27.09
N LEU A 167 34.03 14.38 27.19
CA LEU A 167 33.23 15.37 27.89
C LEU A 167 32.48 14.65 29.00
N ASP A 168 32.83 14.90 30.26
CA ASP A 168 32.21 14.21 31.39
C ASP A 168 32.09 15.12 32.61
N ASN A 169 31.22 14.77 33.55
CA ASN A 169 30.95 15.55 34.76
C ASN A 169 30.59 17.03 34.48
N GLY A 170 29.80 17.29 33.43
CA GLY A 170 29.37 18.63 33.02
C GLY A 170 30.18 19.28 31.90
N GLY A 171 30.99 18.52 31.18
CA GLY A 171 31.78 18.99 30.04
C GLY A 171 30.91 19.46 28.88
N VAL A 172 31.13 20.70 28.41
CA VAL A 172 30.40 21.31 27.30
C VAL A 172 31.38 21.79 26.23
N VAL A 173 31.14 21.43 24.97
CA VAL A 173 31.86 21.96 23.80
C VAL A 173 30.85 22.46 22.78
N THR A 174 30.72 23.77 22.63
CA THR A 174 29.75 24.39 21.73
C THR A 174 30.40 25.30 20.70
N SER A 175 29.65 25.63 19.66
CA SER A 175 30.01 26.66 18.71
C SER A 175 28.79 27.45 18.25
N THR A 176 28.98 28.71 17.89
CA THR A 176 27.95 29.49 17.21
C THR A 176 27.95 29.16 15.72
N SER A 177 29.06 29.44 15.03
CA SER A 177 29.22 29.21 13.58
C SER A 177 30.56 28.57 13.21
N GLY A 178 31.44 28.42 14.19
CA GLY A 178 32.75 27.80 14.04
C GLY A 178 32.69 26.30 13.75
N TYR A 179 33.80 25.78 13.23
CA TYR A 179 33.97 24.37 12.91
C TYR A 179 34.46 23.59 14.12
N LEU A 180 33.77 22.51 14.49
CA LEU A 180 34.23 21.56 15.51
C LEU A 180 34.70 20.27 14.83
N GLY A 181 36.01 20.07 14.76
CA GLY A 181 36.62 18.89 14.13
C GLY A 181 37.20 17.94 15.17
N PHE A 182 36.90 16.65 15.04
CA PHE A 182 37.43 15.57 15.87
C PHE A 182 38.02 14.48 14.96
N GLY A 183 39.34 14.33 14.99
CA GLY A 183 40.10 13.31 14.26
C GLY A 183 40.02 11.92 14.90
N GLY A 184 39.78 11.82 16.20
CA GLY A 184 39.56 10.57 16.92
C GLY A 184 38.13 10.38 17.41
N SER A 185 37.97 9.56 18.46
CA SER A 185 36.65 9.28 19.05
C SER A 185 36.20 10.41 19.95
N VAL A 186 34.89 10.64 19.97
CA VAL A 186 34.24 11.57 20.91
C VAL A 186 33.39 10.75 21.88
N THR A 187 33.60 10.95 23.17
CA THR A 187 32.80 10.34 24.23
C THR A 187 32.18 11.46 25.08
N VAL A 188 30.86 11.56 25.01
CA VAL A 188 30.05 12.39 25.91
C VAL A 188 29.53 11.47 27.03
N GLY A 189 30.18 11.57 28.18
CA GLY A 189 29.97 10.73 29.36
C GLY A 189 28.59 10.88 29.99
N ASN A 190 28.30 10.04 30.98
CA ASN A 190 26.97 9.90 31.58
C ASN A 190 26.77 10.68 32.90
N ALA A 191 27.83 11.29 33.44
CA ALA A 191 27.76 12.07 34.67
C ALA A 191 27.67 13.57 34.34
N GLY A 192 26.73 14.27 34.97
CA GLY A 192 26.52 15.70 34.73
C GLY A 192 25.84 16.03 33.40
N SER A 193 25.67 17.32 33.13
CA SER A 193 24.99 17.83 31.93
C SER A 193 26.00 18.06 30.80
N ASN A 194 26.49 16.98 30.21
CA ASN A 194 27.49 17.07 29.14
C ASN A 194 26.84 17.49 27.83
N ALA A 195 27.51 18.31 27.02
CA ALA A 195 26.96 18.75 25.75
C ALA A 195 28.02 18.93 24.68
N ILE A 196 27.67 18.56 23.46
CA ILE A 196 28.43 18.96 22.28
C ILE A 196 27.46 19.49 21.24
N GLY A 197 27.78 20.61 20.59
CA GLY A 197 26.84 21.17 19.63
C GLY A 197 27.30 22.40 18.87
N SER A 198 26.53 22.78 17.86
CA SER A 198 26.75 24.00 17.10
C SER A 198 25.45 24.64 16.65
N SER A 199 25.36 25.98 16.68
CA SER A 199 24.16 26.72 16.26
C SER A 199 24.01 26.78 14.73
N SER A 200 25.10 26.94 13.99
CA SER A 200 25.12 26.95 12.52
C SER A 200 26.40 26.39 11.91
N GLY A 201 27.43 26.14 12.72
CA GLY A 201 28.69 25.55 12.29
C GLY A 201 28.59 24.04 12.11
N ASN A 202 29.64 23.48 11.51
CA ASN A 202 29.72 22.04 11.26
C ASN A 202 30.46 21.31 12.38
N ILE A 203 30.05 20.08 12.66
CA ILE A 203 30.71 19.16 13.60
C ILE A 203 31.14 17.93 12.81
N ASN A 204 32.43 17.61 12.80
CA ASN A 204 32.93 16.44 12.10
C ASN A 204 33.61 15.49 13.07
N VAL A 205 33.19 14.23 13.08
CA VAL A 205 33.77 13.19 13.95
C VAL A 205 34.26 12.04 13.08
N SER A 206 35.57 11.89 13.00
CA SER A 206 36.24 10.97 12.07
C SER A 206 36.15 9.51 12.52
N SER A 207 35.95 9.28 13.82
CA SER A 207 35.84 7.95 14.43
C SER A 207 34.48 7.79 15.14
N THR A 208 34.40 6.92 16.15
CA THR A 208 33.18 6.66 16.91
C THR A 208 32.75 7.90 17.69
N PHE A 209 31.46 8.25 17.59
CA PHE A 209 30.80 9.20 18.47
C PHE A 209 29.92 8.44 19.45
N GLN A 210 30.21 8.56 20.73
CA GLN A 210 29.46 7.92 21.81
C GLN A 210 28.88 8.99 22.72
N ILE A 211 27.61 8.83 23.09
CA ILE A 211 26.95 9.72 24.04
C ILE A 211 26.06 8.92 24.97
N GLY A 212 26.08 9.25 26.26
CA GLY A 212 25.10 8.70 27.19
C GLY A 212 24.86 9.54 28.43
N GLY A 213 23.83 9.18 29.20
CA GLY A 213 23.36 9.92 30.36
C GLY A 213 22.13 10.78 30.06
N PRO A 214 21.16 10.87 30.99
CA PRO A 214 19.86 11.52 30.75
C PRO A 214 19.95 13.04 30.53
N SER A 215 21.03 13.67 30.99
CA SER A 215 21.28 15.12 30.82
C SER A 215 22.30 15.42 29.73
N SER A 216 22.86 14.38 29.09
CA SER A 216 23.83 14.55 28.03
C SER A 216 23.15 14.81 26.70
N LYS A 217 23.67 15.78 25.93
CA LYS A 217 23.07 16.19 24.66
C LYS A 217 24.05 16.39 23.50
N LEU A 218 23.58 16.05 22.30
CA LEU A 218 24.13 16.51 21.04
C LEU A 218 23.17 17.57 20.46
N GLU A 219 23.66 18.77 20.17
CA GLU A 219 22.86 19.86 19.60
C GLU A 219 23.29 20.18 18.17
N ILE A 220 22.36 20.04 17.24
CA ILE A 220 22.53 20.29 15.81
C ILE A 220 21.63 21.47 15.45
N GLY A 221 22.21 22.65 15.28
CA GLY A 221 21.49 23.85 14.86
C GLY A 221 21.12 23.81 13.38
N SER A 222 21.57 24.78 12.57
CA SER A 222 21.35 24.81 11.12
C SER A 222 22.51 24.23 10.29
N GLY A 223 23.63 23.92 10.95
CA GLY A 223 24.81 23.33 10.32
C GLY A 223 24.71 21.80 10.12
N THR A 224 25.82 21.19 9.72
CA THR A 224 25.91 19.74 9.51
C THR A 224 26.79 19.09 10.58
N THR A 225 26.27 18.06 11.24
CA THR A 225 27.06 17.13 12.05
C THR A 225 27.34 15.87 11.23
N THR A 226 28.58 15.66 10.81
CA THR A 226 29.01 14.51 10.02
C THR A 226 29.77 13.51 10.90
N LEU A 227 29.25 12.29 10.97
CA LEU A 227 29.84 11.17 11.70
C LEU A 227 30.39 10.16 10.69
N PHE A 228 31.71 10.11 10.55
CA PHE A 228 32.40 9.16 9.68
C PHE A 228 32.48 7.76 10.32
N GLY A 229 32.59 7.70 11.65
CA GLY A 229 32.49 6.47 12.42
C GLY A 229 31.07 6.17 12.93
N SER A 230 30.96 5.18 13.82
CA SER A 230 29.66 4.75 14.35
C SER A 230 29.09 5.75 15.36
N LEU A 231 27.77 5.95 15.33
CA LEU A 231 27.02 6.65 16.37
C LEU A 231 26.53 5.61 17.39
N THR A 232 26.90 5.77 18.65
CA THR A 232 26.40 4.92 19.74
C THR A 232 25.76 5.79 20.82
N ILE A 233 24.48 5.54 21.10
CA ILE A 233 23.76 6.21 22.19
C ILE A 233 23.43 5.20 23.28
N TYR A 234 23.97 5.43 24.48
CA TYR A 234 23.69 4.65 25.67
C TYR A 234 22.96 5.49 26.73
N ALA A 235 22.17 4.87 27.61
CA ALA A 235 21.68 5.52 28.84
C ALA A 235 20.90 6.87 28.70
N GLN A 236 19.91 6.97 27.81
CA GLN A 236 18.90 8.05 27.74
C GLN A 236 19.39 9.44 27.28
N ALA A 237 20.50 9.53 26.56
CA ALA A 237 20.95 10.82 26.03
C ALA A 237 20.00 11.42 24.99
N THR A 238 20.09 12.74 24.82
CA THR A 238 19.24 13.50 23.91
C THR A 238 20.00 13.96 22.67
N ILE A 239 19.42 13.78 21.49
CA ILE A 239 19.88 14.48 20.28
C ILE A 239 18.81 15.51 19.93
N ASN A 240 19.21 16.79 19.90
CA ASN A 240 18.38 17.90 19.48
C ASN A 240 18.84 18.33 18.10
N GLY A 241 17.93 18.35 17.13
CA GLY A 241 18.18 18.90 15.80
C GLY A 241 17.15 19.98 15.50
N CYS A 242 17.57 21.21 15.18
CA CYS A 242 16.64 22.27 14.78
C CYS A 242 16.35 22.17 13.26
N THR A 243 17.20 22.71 12.38
CA THR A 243 17.01 22.73 10.90
C THR A 243 18.16 22.11 10.11
N GLY A 244 19.23 21.70 10.80
CA GLY A 244 20.46 21.22 10.20
C GLY A 244 20.40 19.77 9.75
N THR A 245 21.58 19.16 9.62
CA THR A 245 21.73 17.79 9.12
C THR A 245 22.59 16.94 10.05
N LEU A 246 22.13 15.74 10.38
CA LEU A 246 22.93 14.67 10.95
C LEU A 246 23.31 13.70 9.82
N GLU A 247 24.57 13.72 9.38
CA GLU A 247 25.09 12.83 8.35
C GLU A 247 25.87 11.68 8.98
N ILE A 248 25.60 10.43 8.57
CA ILE A 248 26.18 9.24 9.18
C ILE A 248 26.68 8.28 8.10
N GLN A 249 27.96 7.89 8.18
CA GLN A 249 28.61 6.98 7.23
C GLN A 249 28.82 5.55 7.76
N ASN A 250 28.59 5.31 9.05
CA ASN A 250 28.73 4.01 9.67
C ASN A 250 27.48 3.61 10.48
N ASN A 251 27.58 2.59 11.32
CA ASN A 251 26.46 2.04 12.09
C ASN A 251 25.89 3.04 13.10
N VAL A 252 24.58 2.93 13.32
CA VAL A 252 23.85 3.65 14.36
C VAL A 252 23.32 2.63 15.36
N ASN A 253 23.76 2.75 16.61
CA ASN A 253 23.38 1.87 17.71
C ASN A 253 22.70 2.68 18.81
N ILE A 254 21.36 2.67 18.83
CA ILE A 254 20.56 3.36 19.84
C ILE A 254 20.08 2.33 20.85
N HIS A 255 20.42 2.51 22.13
CA HIS A 255 19.94 1.65 23.23
C HIS A 255 18.83 2.32 24.04
N PHE A 256 19.01 3.59 24.38
CA PHE A 256 18.00 4.44 25.03
C PHE A 256 18.35 5.88 24.70
N ALA A 257 17.47 6.63 24.05
CA ALA A 257 17.70 8.01 23.67
C ALA A 257 16.40 8.80 23.66
N THR A 258 16.51 10.12 23.56
CA THR A 258 15.44 11.03 23.14
C THR A 258 15.91 11.73 21.87
N LEU A 259 15.13 11.65 20.78
CA LEU A 259 15.45 12.32 19.52
C LEU A 259 14.45 13.45 19.30
N ASN A 260 14.90 14.69 19.49
CA ASN A 260 14.13 15.91 19.25
C ASN A 260 14.63 16.58 17.97
N MET A 261 14.41 15.91 16.84
CA MET A 261 15.00 16.30 15.55
C MET A 261 14.24 17.40 14.81
N GLN A 262 13.19 18.00 15.40
CA GLN A 262 12.34 19.04 14.80
C GLN A 262 12.22 18.93 13.25
N THR A 263 12.92 19.79 12.51
CA THR A 263 13.00 19.75 11.04
C THR A 263 14.37 19.31 10.52
N ALA A 264 15.33 19.05 11.41
CA ALA A 264 16.66 18.56 11.06
C ALA A 264 16.57 17.16 10.45
N LYS A 265 17.28 16.96 9.34
CA LYS A 265 17.27 15.70 8.62
C LYS A 265 18.40 14.78 9.05
N THR A 266 18.17 13.48 8.94
CA THR A 266 19.21 12.46 9.10
C THR A 266 19.53 11.87 7.73
N VAL A 267 20.81 11.85 7.36
CA VAL A 267 21.27 11.39 6.05
C VAL A 267 22.25 10.24 6.23
N PHE A 268 21.92 9.07 5.69
CA PHE A 268 22.82 7.93 5.62
C PHE A 268 23.65 8.00 4.33
N THR A 269 24.97 8.10 4.46
CA THR A 269 25.92 8.24 3.35
C THR A 269 27.03 7.18 3.43
N GLY A 270 28.12 7.35 2.66
CA GLY A 270 29.25 6.41 2.61
C GLY A 270 28.96 5.13 1.81
N GLY A 271 30.02 4.33 1.57
CA GLY A 271 29.96 3.13 0.72
C GLY A 271 29.75 1.79 1.44
N SER A 272 29.89 1.77 2.77
CA SER A 272 29.74 0.54 3.57
C SER A 272 28.29 0.25 3.92
N ASN A 273 27.98 -1.01 4.22
CA ASN A 273 26.71 -1.37 4.85
C ASN A 273 26.61 -0.74 6.24
N GLN A 274 25.41 -0.28 6.59
CA GLN A 274 25.10 0.33 7.88
C GLN A 274 23.98 -0.47 8.54
N SER A 275 24.11 -0.74 9.84
CA SER A 275 22.99 -1.15 10.67
C SER A 275 22.38 0.08 11.33
N LEU A 276 21.05 0.19 11.27
CA LEU A 276 20.27 1.14 12.04
C LEU A 276 19.53 0.38 13.15
N GLY A 277 20.14 0.39 14.33
CA GLY A 277 19.61 -0.24 15.53
C GLY A 277 18.78 0.71 16.38
N TYR A 278 17.54 0.31 16.63
CA TYR A 278 16.65 0.89 17.62
C TYR A 278 16.40 -0.12 18.75
N PRO A 279 16.30 0.34 20.01
CA PRO A 279 15.85 -0.51 21.09
C PRO A 279 14.34 -0.74 20.95
N VAL A 280 13.91 -1.95 21.27
CA VAL A 280 12.57 -2.50 21.01
C VAL A 280 11.43 -1.80 21.80
N ALA A 281 11.71 -0.77 22.61
CA ALA A 281 10.77 -0.26 23.62
C ALA A 281 10.63 1.28 23.73
N ASN A 282 11.21 2.11 22.87
CA ASN A 282 11.08 3.57 22.98
C ASN A 282 10.90 4.22 21.60
N PRO A 283 9.82 4.98 21.31
CA PRO A 283 9.58 5.59 20.00
C PRO A 283 10.49 6.81 19.80
N THR A 284 11.81 6.60 19.78
CA THR A 284 12.70 7.62 19.26
C THR A 284 12.48 7.70 17.75
N SER A 285 12.34 8.91 17.24
CA SER A 285 12.04 9.13 15.83
C SER A 285 13.02 10.12 15.23
N PHE A 286 13.47 9.82 14.02
CA PHE A 286 14.09 10.85 13.20
C PHE A 286 12.98 11.74 12.61
N SER A 287 13.33 12.97 12.24
CA SER A 287 12.42 13.82 11.46
C SER A 287 12.34 13.28 10.03
N SER A 288 13.09 13.87 9.09
CA SER A 288 13.25 13.27 7.75
C SER A 288 14.48 12.38 7.69
N VAL A 289 14.36 11.24 6.99
CA VAL A 289 15.45 10.28 6.78
C VAL A 289 15.76 10.20 5.28
N GLU A 290 17.02 10.41 4.93
CA GLU A 290 17.53 10.31 3.57
C GLU A 290 18.57 9.20 3.47
N VAL A 291 18.49 8.37 2.41
CA VAL A 291 19.53 7.41 2.05
C VAL A 291 20.19 7.91 0.77
N ASN A 292 21.45 8.32 0.88
CA ASN A 292 22.24 8.85 -0.22
C ASN A 292 23.65 8.24 -0.19
N LYS A 293 23.70 6.92 -0.42
CA LYS A 293 24.91 6.13 -0.30
C LYS A 293 25.57 5.90 -1.66
N THR A 294 26.89 6.00 -1.69
CA THR A 294 27.67 5.67 -2.90
C THR A 294 27.67 4.17 -3.21
N ALA A 295 27.54 3.33 -2.17
CA ALA A 295 27.38 1.88 -2.25
C ALA A 295 26.81 1.32 -0.93
N GLY A 296 26.46 0.03 -0.92
CA GLY A 296 25.95 -0.66 0.28
C GLY A 296 24.51 -0.29 0.65
N ALA A 297 24.06 -0.83 1.77
CA ALA A 297 22.69 -0.64 2.26
C ALA A 297 22.62 -0.25 3.73
N VAL A 298 21.59 0.50 4.11
CA VAL A 298 21.13 0.63 5.49
C VAL A 298 20.19 -0.53 5.79
N THR A 299 20.44 -1.28 6.85
CA THR A 299 19.59 -2.40 7.29
C THR A 299 19.06 -2.12 8.69
N LEU A 300 17.75 -2.18 8.86
CA LEU A 300 17.13 -2.08 10.18
C LEU A 300 17.49 -3.29 11.04
N SER A 301 17.85 -3.05 12.30
CA SER A 301 17.99 -4.08 13.35
C SER A 301 16.96 -3.91 14.48
N GLY A 302 15.97 -3.04 14.27
CA GLY A 302 14.83 -2.79 15.14
C GLY A 302 13.75 -2.00 14.41
N ASN A 303 12.57 -1.87 15.01
CA ASN A 303 11.51 -1.01 14.46
C ASN A 303 11.98 0.45 14.43
N GLY A 304 11.73 1.14 13.31
CA GLY A 304 12.16 2.54 13.12
C GLY A 304 10.99 3.47 12.79
N THR A 305 11.19 4.77 12.99
CA THR A 305 10.22 5.81 12.64
C THR A 305 10.92 7.04 12.05
N SER A 306 10.42 7.52 10.92
CA SER A 306 10.64 8.86 10.39
C SER A 306 9.33 9.65 10.49
N THR A 307 9.29 10.73 11.28
CA THR A 307 8.09 11.56 11.40
C THR A 307 7.87 12.46 10.19
N GLY A 308 8.94 12.76 9.46
CA GLY A 308 8.95 13.47 8.18
C GLY A 308 9.08 12.54 6.99
N ASN A 309 9.71 13.03 5.92
CA ASN A 309 9.87 12.28 4.67
C ASN A 309 10.93 11.19 4.82
N PHE A 310 10.67 10.03 4.24
CA PHE A 310 11.67 9.00 4.00
C PHE A 310 12.01 8.98 2.50
N THR A 311 13.27 9.27 2.17
CA THR A 311 13.73 9.36 0.78
C THR A 311 14.94 8.47 0.53
N ILE A 312 14.90 7.65 -0.51
CA ILE A 312 16.07 6.93 -1.04
C ILE A 312 16.47 7.60 -2.36
N TYR A 313 17.63 8.26 -2.35
CA TYR A 313 18.26 8.83 -3.54
C TYR A 313 19.21 7.82 -4.20
N SER A 314 19.97 7.06 -3.41
CA SER A 314 20.97 6.10 -3.88
C SER A 314 21.31 5.07 -2.80
N GLY A 315 21.87 3.92 -3.20
CA GLY A 315 22.16 2.78 -2.30
C GLY A 315 20.93 1.96 -1.92
N GLY A 316 21.07 1.10 -0.90
CA GLY A 316 20.00 0.21 -0.44
C GLY A 316 19.38 0.62 0.90
N PHE A 317 18.09 0.33 1.10
CA PHE A 317 17.45 0.34 2.41
C PHE A 317 16.66 -0.95 2.62
N SER A 318 17.01 -1.73 3.63
CA SER A 318 16.42 -3.04 3.93
C SER A 318 15.74 -3.05 5.29
N LEU A 319 14.50 -3.53 5.33
CA LEU A 319 13.73 -3.62 6.57
C LEU A 319 14.05 -4.84 7.43
N GLY A 320 14.67 -5.89 6.87
CA GLY A 320 14.72 -7.19 7.54
C GLY A 320 13.30 -7.69 7.86
N SER A 321 12.99 -7.93 9.13
CA SER A 321 11.66 -8.31 9.63
C SER A 321 10.95 -7.20 10.40
N TYR A 322 11.44 -5.97 10.34
CA TYR A 322 11.00 -4.88 11.21
C TYR A 322 9.98 -3.96 10.54
N THR A 323 9.27 -3.20 11.36
CA THR A 323 8.36 -2.15 10.90
C THR A 323 9.10 -0.82 10.81
N PHE A 324 8.94 -0.13 9.66
CA PHE A 324 9.39 1.25 9.49
C PHE A 324 8.19 2.16 9.27
N ARG A 325 8.01 3.12 10.20
CA ARG A 325 6.91 4.09 10.19
C ARG A 325 7.33 5.36 9.47
N VAL A 326 6.46 5.88 8.62
CA VAL A 326 6.71 7.11 7.85
C VAL A 326 5.54 8.08 8.01
N GLY A 327 5.83 9.25 8.58
CA GLY A 327 4.87 10.35 8.78
C GLY A 327 4.75 11.30 7.59
N GLY A 328 5.81 11.44 6.78
CA GLY A 328 5.83 12.22 5.53
C GLY A 328 5.81 11.35 4.27
N ASN A 329 6.30 11.86 3.16
CA ASN A 329 6.31 11.11 1.90
C ASN A 329 7.26 9.90 1.98
N PHE A 330 6.87 8.78 1.35
CA PHE A 330 7.74 7.63 1.10
C PHE A 330 8.24 7.71 -0.34
N ILE A 331 9.49 8.10 -0.54
CA ILE A 331 10.06 8.42 -1.84
C ILE A 331 11.24 7.48 -2.12
N VAL A 332 11.12 6.70 -3.19
CA VAL A 332 12.25 6.01 -3.84
C VAL A 332 12.48 6.73 -5.16
N SER A 333 13.45 7.65 -5.20
CA SER A 333 13.83 8.42 -6.38
C SER A 333 15.09 7.88 -7.06
N GLY A 334 15.85 7.05 -6.34
CA GLY A 334 16.90 6.19 -6.85
C GLY A 334 17.25 5.09 -5.83
N GLY A 335 18.27 4.29 -6.11
CA GLY A 335 18.66 3.18 -5.24
C GLY A 335 17.65 2.03 -5.22
N THR A 336 17.67 1.23 -4.15
CA THR A 336 16.84 0.04 -3.98
C THR A 336 16.21 -0.03 -2.60
N PHE A 337 14.88 -0.13 -2.55
CA PHE A 337 14.16 -0.50 -1.34
C PHE A 337 13.96 -2.02 -1.28
N THR A 338 14.34 -2.65 -0.17
CA THR A 338 14.21 -4.10 0.04
C THR A 338 13.30 -4.37 1.25
N PRO A 339 12.02 -4.73 1.03
CA PRO A 339 11.07 -4.85 2.13
C PRO A 339 11.30 -6.05 3.06
N GLY A 340 12.06 -7.08 2.64
CA GLY A 340 12.34 -8.26 3.46
C GLY A 340 11.06 -8.97 3.91
N ALA A 341 10.96 -9.32 5.20
CA ALA A 341 9.73 -9.76 5.85
C ALA A 341 9.01 -8.61 6.59
N GLY A 342 9.52 -7.38 6.47
CA GLY A 342 9.09 -6.23 7.26
C GLY A 342 7.79 -5.58 6.79
N THR A 343 7.47 -4.46 7.45
CA THR A 343 6.24 -3.69 7.22
C THR A 343 6.57 -2.22 7.02
N ILE A 344 6.04 -1.60 5.97
CA ILE A 344 5.94 -0.14 5.90
C ILE A 344 4.59 0.27 6.49
N GLU A 345 4.64 1.17 7.47
CA GLU A 345 3.45 1.75 8.08
C GLU A 345 3.42 3.25 7.81
N LEU A 346 2.43 3.71 7.04
CA LEU A 346 2.19 5.13 6.81
C LEU A 346 1.28 5.65 7.91
N ASN A 347 1.83 6.50 8.79
CA ASN A 347 1.17 6.94 10.03
C ASN A 347 1.06 8.46 10.17
N GLY A 348 1.35 9.22 9.10
CA GLY A 348 1.29 10.67 9.10
C GLY A 348 -0.12 11.24 9.22
N SER A 349 -0.25 12.51 9.59
CA SER A 349 -1.52 13.25 9.62
C SER A 349 -1.81 14.05 8.35
N SER A 350 -0.78 14.41 7.57
CA SER A 350 -0.91 15.15 6.31
C SER A 350 -1.00 14.22 5.10
N ALA A 351 -1.23 14.78 3.91
CA ALA A 351 -1.15 14.02 2.67
C ALA A 351 0.26 13.43 2.46
N GLN A 352 0.35 12.18 2.02
CA GLN A 352 1.60 11.47 1.74
C GLN A 352 1.60 10.95 0.31
N SER A 353 2.69 11.17 -0.41
CA SER A 353 3.01 10.50 -1.67
C SER A 353 3.83 9.24 -1.41
N VAL A 354 3.49 8.15 -2.09
CA VAL A 354 4.12 6.83 -1.95
C VAL A 354 4.65 6.38 -3.31
N SER A 355 5.97 6.46 -3.54
CA SER A 355 6.56 6.14 -4.84
C SER A 355 7.23 4.76 -4.92
N SER A 356 7.16 3.93 -3.87
CA SER A 356 7.66 2.55 -3.95
C SER A 356 6.83 1.69 -4.90
N THR A 357 7.46 0.71 -5.52
CA THR A 357 6.80 -0.31 -6.34
C THR A 357 6.61 -1.65 -5.62
N ALA A 358 7.30 -1.88 -4.50
CA ALA A 358 7.28 -3.16 -3.81
C ALA A 358 7.25 -3.00 -2.28
N PHE A 359 6.43 -3.85 -1.65
CA PHE A 359 6.27 -4.04 -0.23
C PHE A 359 6.13 -5.53 0.09
N THR A 360 6.47 -5.92 1.32
CA THR A 360 6.05 -7.21 1.86
C THR A 360 4.75 -7.03 2.62
N ASN A 361 4.72 -6.14 3.61
CA ASN A 361 3.48 -5.69 4.21
C ASN A 361 3.37 -4.16 4.09
N LEU A 362 2.17 -3.69 3.71
CA LEU A 362 1.84 -2.28 3.65
C LEU A 362 0.68 -2.00 4.61
N SER A 363 0.93 -1.13 5.59
CA SER A 363 -0.07 -0.69 6.57
C SER A 363 -0.32 0.81 6.44
N ILE A 364 -1.58 1.21 6.44
CA ILE A 364 -2.02 2.60 6.44
C ILE A 364 -2.75 2.84 7.76
N ALA A 365 -2.07 3.53 8.68
CA ALA A 365 -2.50 3.80 10.04
C ALA A 365 -2.47 5.31 10.31
N LYS A 366 -3.01 6.08 9.38
CA LYS A 366 -2.98 7.55 9.43
C LYS A 366 -4.02 8.06 10.42
N SER A 367 -3.65 9.05 11.24
CA SER A 367 -4.60 9.78 12.09
C SER A 367 -5.51 10.72 11.27
N GLY A 368 -5.09 11.08 10.05
CA GLY A 368 -5.82 11.91 9.10
C GLY A 368 -5.10 12.01 7.76
N GLY A 369 -5.75 12.63 6.76
CA GLY A 369 -5.17 12.85 5.43
C GLY A 369 -5.13 11.62 4.53
N THR A 370 -4.54 11.79 3.34
CA THR A 370 -4.53 10.78 2.27
C THR A 370 -3.12 10.29 1.99
N ALA A 371 -2.89 8.98 1.99
CA ALA A 371 -1.73 8.36 1.35
C ALA A 371 -2.09 8.01 -0.09
N THR A 372 -1.34 8.53 -1.06
CA THR A 372 -1.59 8.36 -2.50
C THR A 372 -0.43 7.61 -3.14
N LEU A 373 -0.73 6.50 -3.83
CA LEU A 373 0.27 5.84 -4.67
C LEU A 373 0.66 6.74 -5.84
N SER A 374 1.97 6.92 -6.03
CA SER A 374 2.54 7.60 -7.20
C SER A 374 2.93 6.62 -8.31
N ASN A 375 3.21 5.36 -7.96
CA ASN A 375 3.57 4.29 -8.88
C ASN A 375 2.69 3.06 -8.64
N ASN A 376 2.61 2.15 -9.62
CA ASN A 376 2.03 0.84 -9.39
C ASN A 376 2.82 0.12 -8.30
N ALA A 377 2.13 -0.56 -7.38
CA ALA A 377 2.74 -1.18 -6.22
C ALA A 377 2.30 -2.65 -6.08
N THR A 378 3.18 -3.46 -5.50
CA THR A 378 2.87 -4.84 -5.08
C THR A 378 3.14 -4.99 -3.59
N SER A 379 2.17 -5.50 -2.84
CA SER A 379 2.38 -6.04 -1.48
C SER A 379 2.40 -7.57 -1.57
N THR A 380 3.55 -8.20 -1.40
CA THR A 380 3.65 -9.67 -1.52
C THR A 380 2.99 -10.41 -0.35
N GLY A 381 2.91 -9.76 0.81
CA GLY A 381 2.14 -10.16 1.98
C GLY A 381 0.90 -9.29 2.15
N ASN A 382 0.63 -8.84 3.37
CA ASN A 382 -0.66 -8.23 3.71
C ASN A 382 -0.73 -6.74 3.35
N PHE A 383 -1.93 -6.30 2.99
CA PHE A 383 -2.33 -4.89 2.99
C PHE A 383 -3.32 -4.66 4.13
N SER A 384 -3.09 -3.63 4.96
CA SER A 384 -4.01 -3.22 6.01
C SER A 384 -4.27 -1.72 5.99
N LEU A 385 -5.55 -1.33 6.10
CA LEU A 385 -5.97 0.05 6.30
C LEU A 385 -6.78 0.13 7.59
N THR A 386 -6.28 0.90 8.55
CA THR A 386 -6.90 1.10 9.88
C THR A 386 -7.27 2.56 10.14
N GLY A 387 -6.74 3.51 9.37
CA GLY A 387 -7.05 4.94 9.51
C GLY A 387 -6.67 5.79 8.30
N GLY A 388 -7.30 6.96 8.18
CA GLY A 388 -7.12 7.90 7.07
C GLY A 388 -7.67 7.41 5.73
N ILE A 389 -7.18 8.00 4.63
CA ILE A 389 -7.57 7.62 3.27
C ILE A 389 -6.37 6.98 2.57
N PHE A 390 -6.56 5.83 1.93
CA PHE A 390 -5.58 5.27 0.99
C PHE A 390 -6.12 5.37 -0.43
N SER A 391 -5.50 6.20 -1.25
CA SER A 391 -5.89 6.46 -2.63
C SER A 391 -4.94 5.78 -3.61
N LEU A 392 -5.51 4.98 -4.51
CA LEU A 392 -4.75 4.42 -5.62
C LEU A 392 -4.59 5.43 -6.77
N GLY A 393 -5.42 6.48 -6.82
CA GLY A 393 -5.48 7.38 -7.97
C GLY A 393 -5.78 6.61 -9.26
N SER A 394 -4.77 6.52 -10.14
CA SER A 394 -4.81 5.72 -11.39
C SER A 394 -3.77 4.59 -11.40
N LYS A 395 -3.24 4.21 -10.23
CA LYS A 395 -2.13 3.27 -10.07
C LYS A 395 -2.60 1.93 -9.52
N GLU A 396 -1.98 0.86 -9.98
CA GLU A 396 -2.40 -0.49 -9.63
C GLU A 396 -1.82 -0.91 -8.28
N LEU A 397 -2.58 -1.74 -7.55
CA LEU A 397 -2.10 -2.42 -6.35
C LEU A 397 -2.31 -3.93 -6.48
N ALA A 398 -1.23 -4.69 -6.50
CA ALA A 398 -1.27 -6.14 -6.38
C ALA A 398 -1.04 -6.56 -4.91
N VAL A 399 -1.81 -7.53 -4.41
CA VAL A 399 -1.71 -8.03 -3.03
C VAL A 399 -1.67 -9.57 -3.03
N GLY A 400 -0.61 -10.11 -2.43
CA GLY A 400 -0.37 -11.55 -2.29
C GLY A 400 -0.90 -12.16 -0.98
N GLY A 401 -1.04 -11.35 0.07
CA GLY A 401 -1.63 -11.74 1.36
C GLY A 401 -3.04 -11.19 1.58
N ASN A 402 -3.47 -11.03 2.82
CA ASN A 402 -4.79 -10.50 3.13
C ASN A 402 -4.92 -9.02 2.74
N PHE A 403 -6.10 -8.62 2.28
CA PHE A 403 -6.47 -7.23 2.04
C PHE A 403 -7.52 -6.83 3.07
N ILE A 404 -7.12 -6.07 4.09
CA ILE A 404 -7.99 -5.79 5.25
C ILE A 404 -8.21 -4.29 5.42
N VAL A 405 -9.44 -3.84 5.21
CA VAL A 405 -9.90 -2.49 5.56
C VAL A 405 -10.73 -2.58 6.85
N ASN A 406 -10.10 -2.31 7.99
CA ASN A 406 -10.71 -2.36 9.33
C ASN A 406 -10.84 -0.96 9.96
N GLY A 407 -10.85 0.07 9.13
CA GLY A 407 -10.92 1.49 9.48
C GLY A 407 -10.54 2.33 8.27
N GLY A 408 -10.65 3.66 8.38
CA GLY A 408 -10.34 4.57 7.28
C GLY A 408 -11.21 4.41 6.02
N VAL A 409 -10.74 4.95 4.89
CA VAL A 409 -11.40 4.89 3.58
C VAL A 409 -10.43 4.42 2.52
N PHE A 410 -10.72 3.27 1.91
CA PHE A 410 -10.03 2.84 0.70
C PHE A 410 -10.65 3.54 -0.51
N SER A 411 -9.85 4.30 -1.25
CA SER A 411 -10.29 5.08 -2.41
C SER A 411 -9.62 4.52 -3.68
N PRO A 412 -10.22 3.50 -4.31
CA PRO A 412 -9.61 2.84 -5.46
C PRO A 412 -9.64 3.67 -6.74
N GLY A 413 -10.52 4.68 -6.84
CA GLY A 413 -10.73 5.43 -8.09
C GLY A 413 -11.13 4.50 -9.23
N THR A 414 -10.47 4.64 -10.37
CA THR A 414 -10.61 3.73 -11.54
C THR A 414 -9.52 2.66 -11.59
N ALA A 415 -8.67 2.59 -10.55
CA ALA A 415 -7.48 1.76 -10.58
C ALA A 415 -7.78 0.28 -10.36
N THR A 416 -6.84 -0.57 -10.78
CA THR A 416 -6.94 -2.02 -10.65
C THR A 416 -6.35 -2.48 -9.33
N THR A 417 -7.13 -3.25 -8.56
CA THR A 417 -6.60 -4.08 -7.48
C THR A 417 -6.50 -5.52 -7.95
N THR A 418 -5.35 -6.17 -7.73
CA THR A 418 -5.11 -7.56 -8.14
C THR A 418 -4.80 -8.44 -6.93
N PHE A 419 -5.54 -9.53 -6.76
CA PHE A 419 -5.19 -10.60 -5.82
C PHE A 419 -4.39 -11.68 -6.54
N ASN A 420 -3.08 -11.77 -6.22
CA ASN A 420 -2.12 -12.63 -6.94
C ASN A 420 -1.36 -13.61 -6.04
N GLY A 421 -1.80 -13.78 -4.79
CA GLY A 421 -1.18 -14.71 -3.84
C GLY A 421 -1.40 -16.18 -4.20
N SER A 422 -0.55 -17.06 -3.66
CA SER A 422 -0.71 -18.53 -3.77
C SER A 422 -1.49 -19.17 -2.62
N GLY A 423 -1.57 -18.50 -1.46
CA GLY A 423 -2.38 -18.93 -0.31
C GLY A 423 -3.79 -18.34 -0.31
N SER A 424 -4.66 -18.79 0.60
CA SER A 424 -5.96 -18.15 0.81
C SER A 424 -5.80 -16.72 1.34
N GLN A 425 -6.64 -15.81 0.87
CA GLN A 425 -6.62 -14.39 1.21
C GLN A 425 -7.99 -13.98 1.77
N SER A 426 -8.01 -13.34 2.93
CA SER A 426 -9.19 -12.60 3.40
C SER A 426 -9.25 -11.23 2.73
N VAL A 427 -10.42 -10.87 2.22
CA VAL A 427 -10.69 -9.61 1.52
C VAL A 427 -11.80 -8.85 2.25
N SER A 428 -11.41 -7.76 2.90
CA SER A 428 -12.31 -6.80 3.54
C SER A 428 -12.17 -5.44 2.86
N SER A 429 -13.22 -5.02 2.17
CA SER A 429 -13.40 -3.70 1.57
C SER A 429 -14.88 -3.50 1.28
N THR A 430 -15.31 -2.26 1.01
CA THR A 430 -16.67 -1.98 0.51
C THR A 430 -16.72 -1.85 -1.01
N ALA A 431 -15.62 -1.43 -1.63
CA ALA A 431 -15.54 -1.23 -3.08
C ALA A 431 -14.13 -1.41 -3.64
N PHE A 432 -14.07 -1.73 -4.94
CA PHE A 432 -12.88 -1.66 -5.78
C PHE A 432 -13.19 -0.85 -7.05
N GLY A 433 -12.14 -0.35 -7.71
CA GLY A 433 -12.21 0.17 -9.07
C GLY A 433 -12.39 -1.00 -10.03
N ALA A 434 -11.34 -1.37 -10.75
CA ALA A 434 -11.25 -2.68 -11.36
C ALA A 434 -10.70 -3.71 -10.35
N LEU A 435 -11.15 -4.96 -10.46
CA LEU A 435 -10.71 -6.05 -9.59
C LEU A 435 -10.29 -7.26 -10.41
N ILE A 436 -9.07 -7.74 -10.19
CA ILE A 436 -8.53 -8.94 -10.80
C ILE A 436 -8.21 -9.98 -9.71
N VAL A 437 -8.64 -11.20 -9.92
CA VAL A 437 -8.19 -12.38 -9.17
C VAL A 437 -7.33 -13.19 -10.12
N ASN A 438 -6.04 -13.25 -9.86
CA ASN A 438 -5.06 -13.97 -10.67
C ASN A 438 -4.18 -14.81 -9.76
N LYS A 439 -4.79 -15.80 -9.12
CA LYS A 439 -4.13 -16.63 -8.12
C LYS A 439 -3.67 -17.92 -8.78
N SER A 440 -2.42 -18.31 -8.52
CA SER A 440 -1.90 -19.63 -8.92
C SER A 440 -2.46 -20.76 -8.05
N GLY A 441 -3.05 -20.43 -6.90
CA GLY A 441 -3.71 -21.33 -5.96
C GLY A 441 -4.42 -20.58 -4.83
N GLY A 442 -5.24 -21.28 -4.07
CA GLY A 442 -6.00 -20.73 -2.94
C GLY A 442 -7.20 -19.86 -3.36
N THR A 443 -7.88 -19.31 -2.36
CA THR A 443 -9.14 -18.57 -2.52
C THR A 443 -9.00 -17.12 -2.06
N ALA A 444 -9.47 -16.16 -2.85
CA ALA A 444 -9.76 -14.80 -2.38
C ALA A 444 -11.17 -14.80 -1.79
N THR A 445 -11.26 -14.68 -0.48
CA THR A 445 -12.48 -14.88 0.30
C THR A 445 -12.96 -13.56 0.88
N LEU A 446 -14.19 -13.16 0.56
CA LEU A 446 -14.78 -11.95 1.13
C LEU A 446 -15.09 -12.13 2.62
N THR A 447 -14.84 -11.07 3.38
CA THR A 447 -15.29 -10.93 4.77
C THR A 447 -16.23 -9.73 4.96
N THR A 448 -16.58 -9.05 3.88
CA THR A 448 -17.55 -7.95 3.79
C THR A 448 -18.18 -7.95 2.40
N SER A 449 -19.37 -7.37 2.23
CA SER A 449 -19.96 -7.18 0.91
C SER A 449 -19.13 -6.19 0.08
N VAL A 450 -18.93 -6.50 -1.21
CA VAL A 450 -18.02 -5.77 -2.11
C VAL A 450 -18.74 -5.41 -3.41
N SER A 451 -18.43 -4.24 -3.95
CA SER A 451 -18.79 -3.87 -5.32
C SER A 451 -17.57 -3.43 -6.15
N THR A 452 -17.63 -3.56 -7.46
CA THR A 452 -16.63 -2.99 -8.39
C THR A 452 -17.28 -1.92 -9.26
N THR A 453 -16.59 -0.81 -9.50
CA THR A 453 -17.05 0.21 -10.49
C THR A 453 -16.47 -0.04 -11.87
N GLY A 454 -15.30 -0.69 -11.94
CA GLY A 454 -14.63 -1.14 -13.15
C GLY A 454 -14.80 -2.63 -13.39
N MET A 455 -14.04 -3.15 -14.36
CA MET A 455 -14.09 -4.56 -14.76
C MET A 455 -13.75 -5.49 -13.59
N PHE A 456 -14.46 -6.61 -13.53
CA PHE A 456 -14.12 -7.73 -12.66
C PHE A 456 -13.56 -8.87 -13.51
N SER A 457 -12.42 -9.45 -13.13
CA SER A 457 -11.84 -10.57 -13.86
C SER A 457 -11.26 -11.61 -12.93
N VAL A 458 -11.60 -12.88 -13.14
CA VAL A 458 -10.93 -14.02 -12.51
C VAL A 458 -10.14 -14.73 -13.60
N LEU A 459 -8.81 -14.59 -13.55
CA LEU A 459 -7.86 -15.18 -14.50
C LEU A 459 -7.26 -16.50 -13.99
N GLY A 460 -7.61 -16.92 -12.78
CA GLY A 460 -7.16 -18.13 -12.13
C GLY A 460 -7.44 -18.12 -10.63
N GLY A 461 -7.64 -19.31 -10.05
CA GLY A 461 -8.01 -19.51 -8.65
C GLY A 461 -9.48 -19.21 -8.36
N THR A 462 -9.81 -19.14 -7.07
CA THR A 462 -11.21 -18.98 -6.61
C THR A 462 -11.43 -17.61 -6.00
N PHE A 463 -12.53 -16.96 -6.38
CA PHE A 463 -13.14 -15.83 -5.67
C PHE A 463 -14.40 -16.31 -4.96
N ASP A 464 -14.42 -16.25 -3.63
CA ASP A 464 -15.53 -16.76 -2.82
C ASP A 464 -16.17 -15.63 -2.02
N ALA A 465 -17.42 -15.31 -2.34
CA ALA A 465 -18.19 -14.30 -1.66
C ALA A 465 -18.79 -14.80 -0.33
N GLN A 466 -18.75 -16.10 -0.04
CA GLN A 466 -19.33 -16.71 1.16
C GLN A 466 -20.79 -16.27 1.39
N SER A 467 -21.09 -15.62 2.51
CA SER A 467 -22.40 -15.07 2.85
C SER A 467 -22.55 -13.59 2.51
N TYR A 468 -21.54 -12.98 1.90
CA TYR A 468 -21.51 -11.56 1.58
C TYR A 468 -21.90 -11.30 0.12
N ASP A 469 -22.50 -10.15 -0.14
CA ASP A 469 -22.89 -9.78 -1.49
C ASP A 469 -21.67 -9.32 -2.30
N PHE A 470 -21.61 -9.74 -3.56
CA PHE A 470 -20.65 -9.24 -4.54
C PHE A 470 -21.39 -8.68 -5.75
N VAL A 471 -21.04 -7.45 -6.15
CA VAL A 471 -21.60 -6.83 -7.36
C VAL A 471 -20.49 -6.35 -8.30
N ALA A 472 -20.38 -6.97 -9.47
CA ALA A 472 -19.59 -6.44 -10.57
C ALA A 472 -20.38 -5.35 -11.29
N GLY A 473 -20.00 -4.09 -11.10
CA GLY A 473 -20.71 -2.94 -11.68
C GLY A 473 -20.45 -2.73 -13.18
N ALA A 474 -19.36 -3.29 -13.71
CA ALA A 474 -19.03 -3.30 -15.13
C ALA A 474 -18.93 -4.74 -15.68
N ALA A 475 -18.36 -4.90 -16.87
CA ALA A 475 -18.17 -6.21 -17.49
C ALA A 475 -17.36 -7.15 -16.59
N ALA A 476 -17.78 -8.42 -16.54
CA ALA A 476 -17.14 -9.46 -15.76
C ALA A 476 -16.63 -10.59 -16.66
N THR A 477 -15.44 -11.09 -16.36
CA THR A 477 -14.84 -12.23 -17.09
C THR A 477 -14.33 -13.29 -16.12
N ILE A 478 -14.66 -14.55 -16.37
CA ILE A 478 -14.08 -15.71 -15.69
C ILE A 478 -13.33 -16.52 -16.73
N ASN A 479 -12.03 -16.73 -16.54
CA ASN A 479 -11.19 -17.36 -17.55
C ASN A 479 -10.08 -18.20 -16.91
N ASN A 480 -9.44 -19.05 -17.72
CA ASN A 480 -8.26 -19.82 -17.38
C ASN A 480 -8.46 -20.67 -16.09
N GLY A 481 -9.64 -21.30 -15.99
CA GLY A 481 -10.01 -22.12 -14.83
C GLY A 481 -10.37 -21.30 -13.58
N GLY A 482 -10.73 -20.03 -13.77
CA GLY A 482 -11.23 -19.18 -12.70
C GLY A 482 -12.56 -19.69 -12.15
N VAL A 483 -12.75 -19.52 -10.84
CA VAL A 483 -13.96 -19.95 -10.13
C VAL A 483 -14.52 -18.78 -9.33
N VAL A 484 -15.80 -18.49 -9.47
CA VAL A 484 -16.54 -17.53 -8.64
C VAL A 484 -17.63 -18.27 -7.88
N THR A 485 -17.63 -18.21 -6.55
CA THR A 485 -18.60 -18.92 -5.71
C THR A 485 -19.22 -18.05 -4.63
N SER A 486 -20.37 -18.48 -4.12
CA SER A 486 -20.88 -18.05 -2.82
C SER A 486 -21.58 -19.18 -2.07
N THR A 487 -21.67 -19.06 -0.75
CA THR A 487 -22.47 -19.95 0.11
C THR A 487 -23.91 -19.49 0.16
N SER A 488 -24.12 -18.20 0.48
CA SER A 488 -25.44 -17.57 0.60
C SER A 488 -25.47 -16.12 0.13
N GLY A 489 -24.30 -15.52 -0.14
CA GLY A 489 -24.18 -14.16 -0.62
C GLY A 489 -24.61 -14.02 -2.08
N ASN A 490 -25.17 -12.87 -2.44
CA ASN A 490 -25.67 -12.65 -3.78
C ASN A 490 -24.54 -12.28 -4.75
N LEU A 491 -24.55 -12.88 -5.94
CA LEU A 491 -23.61 -12.58 -7.01
C LEU A 491 -24.33 -11.76 -8.10
N GLY A 492 -24.06 -10.47 -8.14
CA GLY A 492 -24.63 -9.53 -9.10
C GLY A 492 -23.65 -9.14 -10.20
N PHE A 493 -24.10 -9.16 -11.45
CA PHE A 493 -23.37 -8.73 -12.63
C PHE A 493 -24.21 -7.72 -13.39
N SER A 494 -23.89 -6.43 -13.22
CA SER A 494 -24.67 -5.33 -13.80
C SER A 494 -24.46 -5.16 -15.30
N SER A 495 -23.47 -5.85 -15.87
CA SER A 495 -23.13 -5.83 -17.29
C SER A 495 -22.96 -7.24 -17.84
N THR A 496 -22.26 -7.39 -18.96
CA THR A 496 -22.02 -8.69 -19.60
C THR A 496 -21.10 -9.54 -18.74
N LEU A 497 -21.51 -10.79 -18.46
CA LEU A 497 -20.68 -11.82 -17.85
C LEU A 497 -20.19 -12.77 -18.93
N THR A 498 -18.87 -12.95 -19.02
CA THR A 498 -18.24 -13.82 -20.03
C THR A 498 -17.45 -14.94 -19.37
N PHE A 499 -17.61 -16.18 -19.82
CA PHE A 499 -16.63 -17.24 -19.60
C PHE A 499 -15.67 -17.28 -20.79
N GLY A 500 -14.37 -17.22 -20.50
CA GLY A 500 -13.34 -17.35 -21.52
C GLY A 500 -13.24 -18.78 -22.06
N VAL A 501 -12.48 -18.95 -23.14
CA VAL A 501 -12.38 -20.23 -23.88
C VAL A 501 -11.35 -21.20 -23.30
N THR A 502 -10.58 -20.80 -22.29
CA THR A 502 -9.53 -21.64 -21.70
C THR A 502 -9.86 -22.02 -20.25
N GLY A 503 -9.56 -23.27 -19.90
CA GLY A 503 -9.77 -23.84 -18.56
C GLY A 503 -11.24 -24.12 -18.21
N ALA A 504 -11.46 -24.92 -17.17
CA ALA A 504 -12.81 -25.23 -16.68
C ALA A 504 -13.31 -24.09 -15.78
N ASN A 505 -13.84 -23.04 -16.41
CA ASN A 505 -14.35 -21.87 -15.71
C ASN A 505 -15.61 -22.22 -14.92
N ALA A 506 -15.84 -21.60 -13.76
CA ALA A 506 -17.05 -21.86 -12.98
C ALA A 506 -17.63 -20.60 -12.32
N LEU A 507 -18.95 -20.55 -12.31
CA LEU A 507 -19.74 -19.64 -11.48
C LEU A 507 -20.73 -20.49 -10.69
N GLY A 508 -20.84 -20.29 -9.38
CA GLY A 508 -21.89 -20.97 -8.66
C GLY A 508 -22.24 -20.42 -7.30
N THR A 509 -23.33 -20.95 -6.76
CA THR A 509 -23.78 -20.60 -5.42
C THR A 509 -24.52 -21.77 -4.77
N MET A 510 -24.35 -21.97 -3.46
CA MET A 510 -25.13 -22.98 -2.74
C MET A 510 -26.55 -22.49 -2.43
N SER A 511 -26.72 -21.20 -2.14
CA SER A 511 -27.99 -20.53 -1.81
C SER A 511 -27.91 -19.03 -2.09
N GLY A 512 -29.04 -18.32 -2.24
CA GLY A 512 -29.06 -16.88 -2.53
C GLY A 512 -29.46 -16.57 -3.97
N PHE A 513 -28.84 -15.56 -4.59
CA PHE A 513 -29.15 -15.12 -5.95
C PHE A 513 -27.90 -14.98 -6.84
N ILE A 514 -28.02 -15.40 -8.10
CA ILE A 514 -27.13 -14.97 -9.19
C ILE A 514 -27.96 -14.08 -10.11
N ASN A 515 -27.55 -12.83 -10.30
CA ASN A 515 -28.25 -11.88 -11.17
C ASN A 515 -27.32 -11.38 -12.26
N VAL A 516 -27.68 -11.60 -13.52
CA VAL A 516 -26.95 -11.03 -14.67
C VAL A 516 -27.88 -10.07 -15.40
N SER A 517 -27.63 -8.76 -15.27
CA SER A 517 -28.52 -7.71 -15.77
C SER A 517 -28.46 -7.53 -17.29
N SER A 518 -27.33 -7.87 -17.90
CA SER A 518 -27.14 -7.84 -19.36
C SER A 518 -26.96 -9.26 -19.86
N SER A 519 -26.04 -9.51 -20.79
CA SER A 519 -25.88 -10.82 -21.41
C SER A 519 -24.92 -11.73 -20.64
N PHE A 520 -25.17 -13.02 -20.74
CA PHE A 520 -24.20 -14.08 -20.43
C PHE A 520 -23.66 -14.66 -21.73
N ALA A 521 -22.34 -14.79 -21.84
CA ALA A 521 -21.67 -15.44 -22.95
C ALA A 521 -20.69 -16.49 -22.41
N GLY A 522 -21.11 -17.76 -22.44
CA GLY A 522 -20.31 -18.88 -21.94
C GLY A 522 -19.59 -19.62 -23.06
N ASN A 523 -18.28 -19.75 -22.97
CA ASN A 523 -17.51 -20.82 -23.61
C ASN A 523 -16.92 -21.68 -22.50
N ASN A 524 -16.99 -23.01 -22.62
CA ASN A 524 -16.30 -23.99 -21.76
C ASN A 524 -16.27 -23.65 -20.26
N GLY A 525 -17.38 -23.96 -19.56
CA GLY A 525 -17.47 -23.75 -18.11
C GLY A 525 -18.74 -24.28 -17.48
N ALA A 526 -18.79 -24.23 -16.15
CA ALA A 526 -19.89 -24.68 -15.33
C ALA A 526 -20.65 -23.51 -14.70
N LEU A 527 -21.97 -23.50 -14.82
CA LEU A 527 -22.87 -22.70 -14.01
C LEU A 527 -23.54 -23.62 -12.98
N ASP A 528 -23.26 -23.45 -11.69
CA ASP A 528 -23.88 -24.21 -10.61
C ASP A 528 -24.82 -23.31 -9.79
N ILE A 529 -26.12 -23.45 -10.02
CA ILE A 529 -27.13 -22.65 -9.31
C ILE A 529 -27.48 -23.26 -7.94
N GLY A 530 -26.95 -24.44 -7.58
CA GLY A 530 -27.23 -25.10 -6.29
C GLY A 530 -28.72 -25.11 -5.93
N ASN A 531 -29.05 -24.52 -4.77
CA ASN A 531 -30.44 -24.31 -4.31
C ASN A 531 -30.92 -22.86 -4.52
N ALA A 532 -30.14 -22.04 -5.22
CA ALA A 532 -30.37 -20.61 -5.41
C ALA A 532 -31.25 -20.30 -6.62
N THR A 533 -31.61 -19.03 -6.77
CA THR A 533 -32.23 -18.51 -7.98
C THR A 533 -31.19 -17.77 -8.82
N ALA A 534 -31.01 -18.19 -10.06
CA ALA A 534 -30.20 -17.50 -11.05
C ALA A 534 -31.09 -16.84 -12.10
N THR A 535 -31.08 -15.51 -12.19
CA THR A 535 -31.88 -14.76 -13.15
C THR A 535 -30.98 -14.03 -14.16
N PHE A 536 -31.24 -14.27 -15.44
CA PHE A 536 -30.57 -13.62 -16.57
C PHE A 536 -31.53 -12.68 -17.28
N TYR A 537 -31.28 -11.37 -17.18
CA TYR A 537 -32.13 -10.32 -17.72
C TYR A 537 -31.80 -9.92 -19.15
N GLY A 538 -30.59 -10.24 -19.62
CA GLY A 538 -30.21 -10.14 -21.04
C GLY A 538 -30.08 -11.52 -21.69
N ASN A 539 -29.40 -11.57 -22.83
CA ASN A 539 -29.29 -12.79 -23.61
C ASN A 539 -28.47 -13.84 -22.85
N PHE A 540 -28.91 -15.10 -22.90
CA PHE A 540 -28.14 -16.22 -22.40
C PHE A 540 -27.55 -16.99 -23.59
N ALA A 541 -26.26 -16.81 -23.85
CA ALA A 541 -25.57 -17.41 -24.98
C ALA A 541 -24.51 -18.42 -24.53
N ILE A 542 -24.52 -19.59 -25.15
CA ILE A 542 -23.44 -20.58 -25.10
C ILE A 542 -22.79 -20.58 -26.48
N GLY A 543 -21.48 -20.33 -26.54
CA GLY A 543 -20.73 -20.32 -27.80
C GLY A 543 -20.47 -21.74 -28.31
N SER A 544 -19.42 -21.94 -29.12
CA SER A 544 -19.20 -23.18 -29.88
C SER A 544 -18.71 -24.38 -29.06
N GLU A 545 -18.56 -24.25 -27.74
CA GLU A 545 -17.98 -25.26 -26.85
C GLU A 545 -19.02 -25.81 -25.86
N ILE A 546 -18.64 -26.86 -25.10
CA ILE A 546 -19.53 -27.48 -24.10
C ILE A 546 -19.66 -26.59 -22.87
N ALA A 547 -20.88 -26.28 -22.45
CA ALA A 547 -21.16 -25.69 -21.14
C ALA A 547 -21.91 -26.70 -20.26
N THR A 548 -21.67 -26.63 -18.95
CA THR A 548 -22.34 -27.49 -17.98
C THR A 548 -23.23 -26.66 -17.06
N LEU A 549 -24.47 -27.09 -16.86
CA LEU A 549 -25.39 -26.51 -15.90
C LEU A 549 -25.65 -27.52 -14.77
N TYR A 550 -25.48 -27.09 -13.53
CA TYR A 550 -25.84 -27.85 -12.33
C TYR A 550 -26.94 -27.12 -11.57
N GLY A 551 -27.93 -27.87 -11.10
CA GLY A 551 -28.97 -27.36 -10.21
C GLY A 551 -29.51 -28.47 -9.31
N ARG A 552 -29.64 -28.19 -8.02
CA ARG A 552 -30.24 -29.10 -7.03
C ARG A 552 -31.74 -28.84 -6.93
N THR A 553 -32.13 -27.87 -6.11
CA THR A 553 -33.53 -27.44 -5.93
C THR A 553 -33.77 -26.00 -6.42
N GLY A 554 -32.75 -25.36 -7.00
CA GLY A 554 -32.77 -23.96 -7.40
C GLY A 554 -33.67 -23.64 -8.59
N THR A 555 -33.68 -22.37 -8.98
CA THR A 555 -34.42 -21.89 -10.16
C THR A 555 -33.48 -21.17 -11.12
N LEU A 556 -33.48 -21.56 -12.40
CA LEU A 556 -32.84 -20.81 -13.48
C LEU A 556 -33.93 -20.03 -14.23
N GLU A 557 -33.91 -18.71 -14.17
CA GLU A 557 -34.84 -17.84 -14.89
C GLU A 557 -34.13 -17.11 -16.04
N LEU A 558 -34.60 -17.32 -17.26
CA LEU A 558 -34.06 -16.70 -18.47
C LEU A 558 -35.09 -15.74 -19.02
N ARG A 559 -34.75 -14.44 -19.12
CA ARG A 559 -35.71 -13.37 -19.46
C ARG A 559 -35.59 -12.82 -20.89
N GLN A 560 -34.58 -13.20 -21.65
CA GLN A 560 -34.38 -12.78 -23.04
C GLN A 560 -33.87 -13.95 -23.89
N ASN A 561 -33.41 -13.66 -25.11
CA ASN A 561 -33.05 -14.65 -26.10
C ASN A 561 -32.00 -15.63 -25.56
N ILE A 562 -32.21 -16.90 -25.89
CA ILE A 562 -31.28 -17.99 -25.61
C ILE A 562 -30.61 -18.34 -26.93
N GLY A 563 -29.27 -18.25 -26.98
CA GLY A 563 -28.49 -18.66 -28.14
C GLY A 563 -27.59 -19.84 -27.76
N LEU A 564 -27.86 -21.03 -28.28
CA LEU A 564 -27.06 -22.22 -28.02
C LEU A 564 -26.33 -22.60 -29.30
N TYR A 565 -25.11 -22.10 -29.45
CA TYR A 565 -24.27 -22.33 -30.63
C TYR A 565 -23.32 -23.55 -30.44
N GLY A 566 -23.38 -24.18 -29.27
CA GLY A 566 -22.62 -25.37 -28.88
C GLY A 566 -23.46 -26.29 -27.98
N GLN A 567 -22.83 -27.29 -27.37
CA GLN A 567 -23.53 -28.31 -26.59
C GLN A 567 -23.72 -27.88 -25.13
N LEU A 568 -24.95 -28.02 -24.61
CA LEU A 568 -25.25 -27.83 -23.19
C LEU A 568 -25.39 -29.20 -22.51
N THR A 569 -24.65 -29.44 -21.43
CA THR A 569 -24.88 -30.59 -20.56
C THR A 569 -25.56 -30.11 -19.29
N ALA A 570 -26.77 -30.61 -19.00
CA ALA A 570 -27.52 -30.20 -17.82
C ALA A 570 -27.69 -31.35 -16.82
N TYR A 571 -27.40 -31.06 -15.56
CA TYR A 571 -27.62 -31.93 -14.40
C TYR A 571 -28.54 -31.19 -13.42
N MET A 572 -29.84 -31.23 -13.72
CA MET A 572 -30.88 -30.58 -12.91
C MET A 572 -31.61 -31.67 -12.12
N ASP A 573 -31.46 -31.68 -10.80
CA ASP A 573 -32.11 -32.68 -9.93
C ASP A 573 -33.62 -32.39 -9.82
N THR A 574 -34.05 -31.52 -8.91
CA THR A 574 -35.45 -31.04 -8.81
C THR A 574 -35.58 -29.57 -9.23
N ALA A 575 -34.48 -28.97 -9.68
CA ALA A 575 -34.40 -27.58 -10.07
C ALA A 575 -35.34 -27.22 -11.23
N LYS A 576 -35.81 -25.98 -11.22
CA LYS A 576 -36.77 -25.44 -12.19
C LYS A 576 -36.08 -24.52 -13.17
N VAL A 577 -36.36 -24.67 -14.45
CA VAL A 577 -36.00 -23.69 -15.49
C VAL A 577 -37.24 -22.92 -15.88
N ILE A 578 -37.16 -21.59 -15.86
CA ILE A 578 -38.24 -20.69 -16.23
C ILE A 578 -37.81 -19.87 -17.44
N LEU A 579 -38.61 -19.94 -18.49
CA LEU A 579 -38.45 -19.20 -19.73
C LEU A 579 -39.46 -18.05 -19.73
N ASN A 580 -39.01 -16.89 -19.24
CA ASN A 580 -39.79 -15.66 -19.12
C ASN A 580 -39.32 -14.65 -20.18
N GLY A 581 -40.16 -13.66 -20.53
CA GLY A 581 -39.71 -12.52 -21.34
C GLY A 581 -40.28 -12.42 -22.76
N TYR A 582 -39.79 -11.43 -23.51
CA TYR A 582 -40.48 -10.84 -24.67
C TYR A 582 -40.01 -11.35 -26.04
N GLY A 583 -38.75 -11.79 -26.18
CA GLY A 583 -38.19 -12.26 -27.45
C GLY A 583 -38.55 -13.72 -27.83
N ALA A 584 -38.35 -14.10 -29.08
CA ALA A 584 -38.42 -15.49 -29.52
C ALA A 584 -37.19 -16.26 -29.03
N HIS A 585 -37.37 -17.45 -28.48
CA HIS A 585 -36.25 -18.33 -28.13
C HIS A 585 -36.12 -19.41 -29.20
N THR A 586 -34.94 -19.49 -29.83
CA THR A 586 -34.55 -20.57 -30.72
C THR A 586 -33.60 -21.47 -29.97
N TRP A 587 -34.07 -22.66 -29.62
CA TRP A 587 -33.19 -23.69 -29.07
C TRP A 587 -32.63 -24.48 -30.24
N GLU A 588 -31.34 -24.33 -30.55
CA GLU A 588 -30.77 -24.75 -31.84
C GLU A 588 -29.87 -26.01 -31.79
N GLN A 589 -29.51 -26.57 -30.63
CA GLN A 589 -28.73 -27.83 -30.60
C GLN A 589 -28.79 -28.64 -29.28
N ALA A 590 -28.36 -29.90 -29.37
CA ALA A 590 -28.55 -31.02 -28.44
C ALA A 590 -28.07 -30.75 -26.99
N THR A 591 -29.03 -30.72 -26.06
CA THR A 591 -28.75 -30.95 -24.64
C THR A 591 -28.54 -32.45 -24.44
N THR A 592 -27.37 -32.90 -23.98
CA THR A 592 -27.12 -34.33 -23.71
C THR A 592 -27.43 -34.77 -22.27
N GLY A 593 -27.89 -33.83 -21.44
CA GLY A 593 -28.36 -34.08 -20.07
C GLY A 593 -29.85 -33.79 -19.92
N THR A 594 -30.42 -34.12 -18.76
CA THR A 594 -31.85 -33.95 -18.48
C THR A 594 -32.12 -32.64 -17.73
N LEU A 595 -33.10 -31.89 -18.22
CA LEU A 595 -33.75 -30.84 -17.44
C LEU A 595 -34.84 -31.48 -16.57
N HIS A 596 -35.12 -30.93 -15.39
CA HIS A 596 -36.17 -31.48 -14.52
C HIS A 596 -37.52 -30.80 -14.75
N ASN A 597 -37.75 -29.63 -14.16
CA ASN A 597 -38.97 -28.87 -14.38
C ASN A 597 -38.71 -27.75 -15.39
N ILE A 598 -39.58 -27.60 -16.40
CA ILE A 598 -39.56 -26.47 -17.33
C ILE A 598 -40.89 -25.73 -17.25
N GLU A 599 -40.81 -24.42 -17.03
CA GLU A 599 -41.95 -23.51 -17.10
C GLU A 599 -41.74 -22.48 -18.21
N ILE A 600 -42.76 -22.34 -19.06
CA ILE A 600 -42.83 -21.32 -20.09
C ILE A 600 -43.89 -20.32 -19.64
N ASN A 601 -43.49 -19.10 -19.32
CA ASN A 601 -44.40 -18.05 -18.84
C ASN A 601 -44.08 -16.72 -19.54
N LYS A 602 -44.25 -16.72 -20.87
CA LYS A 602 -43.95 -15.57 -21.72
C LYS A 602 -45.16 -14.65 -21.86
N SER A 603 -44.96 -13.36 -21.63
CA SER A 603 -46.02 -12.33 -21.68
C SER A 603 -46.07 -11.55 -23.01
N GLY A 604 -45.06 -11.68 -23.89
CA GLY A 604 -44.85 -10.81 -25.06
C GLY A 604 -45.17 -11.37 -26.45
N GLY A 605 -45.85 -12.51 -26.57
CA GLY A 605 -46.23 -13.11 -27.87
C GLY A 605 -45.11 -13.84 -28.64
N GLY A 606 -43.85 -13.76 -28.21
CA GLY A 606 -42.76 -14.59 -28.74
C GLY A 606 -42.96 -16.07 -28.39
N GLY A 607 -42.88 -16.95 -29.39
CA GLY A 607 -42.88 -18.41 -29.19
C GLY A 607 -41.50 -18.97 -28.82
N ILE A 608 -41.48 -20.17 -28.27
CA ILE A 608 -40.33 -21.05 -28.18
C ILE A 608 -40.43 -22.03 -29.34
N THR A 609 -39.41 -22.04 -30.20
CA THR A 609 -39.27 -23.07 -31.23
C THR A 609 -38.23 -24.08 -30.79
N ILE A 610 -38.63 -25.35 -30.71
CA ILE A 610 -37.74 -26.48 -30.50
C ILE A 610 -37.30 -26.96 -31.89
N SER A 611 -36.10 -26.54 -32.32
CA SER A 611 -35.53 -26.89 -33.63
C SER A 611 -34.16 -27.55 -33.47
N GLY A 612 -33.99 -28.80 -33.89
CA GLY A 612 -32.67 -29.46 -33.88
C GLY A 612 -32.37 -30.41 -32.72
N PHE A 613 -33.37 -30.79 -31.91
CA PHE A 613 -33.21 -31.87 -30.93
C PHE A 613 -33.51 -33.23 -31.55
N THR A 614 -32.59 -34.17 -31.48
CA THR A 614 -32.86 -35.59 -31.72
C THR A 614 -33.52 -36.26 -30.50
N ASN A 615 -34.56 -35.63 -29.93
CA ASN A 615 -35.29 -35.91 -28.68
C ASN A 615 -34.91 -34.95 -27.52
N ALA A 616 -35.83 -34.06 -27.14
CA ALA A 616 -35.74 -33.27 -25.91
C ALA A 616 -36.43 -34.03 -24.77
N SER A 617 -35.96 -33.91 -23.54
CA SER A 617 -36.60 -34.59 -22.40
C SER A 617 -36.62 -33.75 -21.14
N THR A 618 -37.74 -33.77 -20.41
CA THR A 618 -37.83 -33.32 -19.02
C THR A 618 -38.10 -34.51 -18.11
N THR A 619 -37.39 -34.63 -16.99
CA THR A 619 -37.70 -35.68 -15.99
C THR A 619 -38.87 -35.30 -15.08
N GLY A 620 -39.14 -34.00 -14.95
CA GLY A 620 -40.26 -33.43 -14.20
C GLY A 620 -41.31 -32.80 -15.12
N ASN A 621 -42.03 -31.81 -14.58
CA ASN A 621 -43.17 -31.19 -15.25
C ASN A 621 -42.73 -30.27 -16.41
N LEU A 622 -43.54 -30.25 -17.46
CA LEU A 622 -43.52 -29.23 -18.49
C LEU A 622 -44.80 -28.39 -18.37
N THR A 623 -44.66 -27.12 -18.02
CA THR A 623 -45.79 -26.20 -17.79
C THR A 623 -45.73 -25.01 -18.73
N LEU A 624 -46.81 -24.73 -19.44
CA LEU A 624 -46.99 -23.57 -20.31
C LEU A 624 -48.04 -22.64 -19.69
N LEU A 625 -47.58 -21.66 -18.91
CA LEU A 625 -48.42 -20.62 -18.32
C LEU A 625 -48.72 -19.46 -19.30
N GLY A 626 -47.85 -19.27 -20.30
CA GLY A 626 -47.97 -18.24 -21.33
C GLY A 626 -47.03 -18.50 -22.51
N GLY A 627 -47.12 -17.71 -23.57
CA GLY A 627 -46.32 -17.90 -24.79
C GLY A 627 -46.79 -19.07 -25.67
N SER A 628 -45.97 -19.43 -26.67
CA SER A 628 -46.24 -20.56 -27.56
C SER A 628 -45.07 -21.55 -27.54
N LEU A 629 -45.35 -22.85 -27.63
CA LEU A 629 -44.37 -23.93 -27.80
C LEU A 629 -44.58 -24.60 -29.15
N LEU A 630 -43.60 -24.50 -30.05
CA LEU A 630 -43.59 -25.12 -31.37
C LEU A 630 -42.62 -26.30 -31.40
N LEU A 631 -43.12 -27.53 -31.58
CA LEU A 631 -42.31 -28.75 -31.40
C LEU A 631 -41.50 -29.18 -32.64
N GLY A 632 -41.90 -28.77 -33.85
CA GLY A 632 -41.22 -29.20 -35.08
C GLY A 632 -41.54 -30.65 -35.47
N ASN A 633 -40.52 -31.40 -35.86
CA ASN A 633 -40.61 -32.82 -36.23
C ASN A 633 -40.00 -33.75 -35.14
N ASN A 634 -39.72 -33.20 -33.96
CA ASN A 634 -38.94 -33.87 -32.91
C ASN A 634 -39.83 -34.57 -31.88
N THR A 635 -39.26 -35.49 -31.11
CA THR A 635 -39.90 -36.02 -29.90
C THR A 635 -39.56 -35.16 -28.69
N LEU A 636 -40.54 -34.88 -27.84
CA LEU A 636 -40.36 -34.28 -26.52
C LEU A 636 -40.91 -35.24 -25.47
N SER A 637 -40.01 -35.86 -24.71
CA SER A 637 -40.34 -36.75 -23.63
C SER A 637 -40.59 -35.98 -22.33
N VAL A 638 -41.68 -36.26 -21.64
CA VAL A 638 -42.10 -35.60 -20.39
C VAL A 638 -42.27 -36.66 -19.32
N GLY A 639 -41.44 -36.59 -18.27
CA GLY A 639 -41.46 -37.49 -17.12
C GLY A 639 -42.46 -37.08 -16.03
N GLY A 640 -42.80 -35.80 -15.95
CA GLY A 640 -43.83 -35.25 -15.04
C GLY A 640 -45.13 -34.86 -15.77
N ASN A 641 -45.90 -33.95 -15.21
CA ASN A 641 -47.14 -33.48 -15.82
C ASN A 641 -46.85 -32.64 -17.08
N PHE A 642 -47.73 -32.77 -18.09
CA PHE A 642 -47.74 -31.88 -19.25
C PHE A 642 -48.92 -30.91 -19.11
N ILE A 643 -48.62 -29.68 -18.74
CA ILE A 643 -49.62 -28.68 -18.35
C ILE A 643 -49.58 -27.52 -19.35
N VAL A 644 -50.72 -27.23 -19.95
CA VAL A 644 -51.00 -26.04 -20.75
C VAL A 644 -52.08 -25.26 -20.03
N ASP A 645 -51.71 -24.12 -19.43
CA ASP A 645 -52.54 -23.29 -18.55
C ASP A 645 -52.30 -21.80 -18.85
N GLY A 646 -52.78 -21.34 -20.01
CA GLY A 646 -52.61 -19.96 -20.49
C GLY A 646 -51.61 -19.80 -21.65
N GLY A 647 -50.74 -20.78 -21.88
CA GLY A 647 -49.90 -20.87 -23.08
C GLY A 647 -50.57 -21.52 -24.29
N THR A 648 -49.87 -21.56 -25.42
CA THR A 648 -50.27 -22.25 -26.66
C THR A 648 -49.28 -23.37 -26.98
N PHE A 649 -49.77 -24.57 -27.25
CA PHE A 649 -48.95 -25.67 -27.75
C PHE A 649 -49.25 -25.90 -29.25
N THR A 650 -48.22 -26.02 -30.07
CA THR A 650 -48.35 -26.28 -31.51
C THR A 650 -47.45 -27.45 -31.90
N PRO A 651 -48.01 -28.67 -32.07
CA PRO A 651 -47.21 -29.89 -32.20
C PRO A 651 -46.48 -30.04 -33.55
N GLN A 652 -46.94 -29.36 -34.62
CA GLN A 652 -46.46 -29.57 -36.00
C GLN A 652 -46.44 -31.05 -36.40
N ALA A 653 -45.28 -31.65 -36.72
CA ALA A 653 -45.15 -33.06 -37.03
C ALA A 653 -44.48 -33.87 -35.89
N GLY A 654 -44.35 -33.26 -34.72
CA GLY A 654 -43.61 -33.79 -33.57
C GLY A 654 -44.40 -34.79 -32.74
N THR A 655 -43.70 -35.37 -31.77
CA THR A 655 -44.24 -36.40 -30.85
C THR A 655 -44.11 -35.93 -29.42
N ILE A 656 -45.20 -35.92 -28.66
CA ILE A 656 -45.10 -35.90 -27.19
C ILE A 656 -45.01 -37.33 -26.70
N GLU A 657 -44.00 -37.64 -25.87
CA GLU A 657 -43.84 -38.93 -25.23
C GLU A 657 -44.00 -38.78 -23.72
N LEU A 658 -44.98 -39.44 -23.11
CA LEU A 658 -45.16 -39.47 -21.66
C LEU A 658 -44.47 -40.70 -21.10
N ASN A 659 -43.34 -40.52 -20.42
CA ASN A 659 -42.45 -41.62 -20.00
C ASN A 659 -42.23 -41.70 -18.47
N GLY A 660 -42.97 -40.91 -17.70
CA GLY A 660 -42.83 -40.81 -16.25
C GLY A 660 -43.16 -42.10 -15.49
N SER A 661 -42.49 -42.31 -14.35
CA SER A 661 -42.79 -43.41 -13.43
C SER A 661 -43.96 -43.10 -12.48
N GLY A 662 -44.22 -41.83 -12.17
CA GLY A 662 -45.38 -41.38 -11.37
C GLY A 662 -46.66 -41.21 -12.20
N ALA A 663 -47.78 -40.94 -11.55
CA ALA A 663 -49.01 -40.54 -12.25
C ALA A 663 -48.79 -39.20 -12.97
N GLN A 664 -49.27 -39.06 -14.21
CA GLN A 664 -49.10 -37.86 -15.02
C GLN A 664 -50.46 -37.25 -15.35
N SER A 665 -50.64 -35.97 -15.06
CA SER A 665 -51.74 -35.16 -15.58
C SER A 665 -51.34 -34.54 -16.91
N VAL A 666 -52.24 -34.57 -17.89
CA VAL A 666 -52.01 -34.10 -19.24
C VAL A 666 -53.12 -33.12 -19.62
N SER A 667 -52.76 -31.88 -19.96
CA SER A 667 -53.75 -30.88 -20.38
C SER A 667 -54.48 -31.27 -21.66
N SER A 668 -55.74 -30.82 -21.75
CA SER A 668 -56.59 -30.91 -22.94
C SER A 668 -56.02 -30.01 -24.04
N THR A 669 -55.28 -30.60 -24.98
CA THR A 669 -54.73 -29.91 -26.16
C THR A 669 -54.62 -30.88 -27.33
N ASP A 670 -54.32 -30.35 -28.51
CA ASP A 670 -54.10 -31.14 -29.71
C ASP A 670 -52.63 -31.56 -29.83
N PHE A 671 -52.43 -32.84 -30.13
CA PHE A 671 -51.13 -33.44 -30.41
C PHE A 671 -51.05 -33.78 -31.91
N TYR A 672 -49.83 -33.90 -32.44
CA TYR A 672 -49.63 -34.53 -33.75
C TYR A 672 -49.44 -36.03 -33.58
N ASN A 673 -48.31 -36.42 -32.98
CA ASN A 673 -48.16 -37.75 -32.40
C ASN A 673 -48.17 -37.68 -30.87
N LEU A 674 -48.77 -38.67 -30.22
CA LEU A 674 -48.68 -38.88 -28.78
C LEU A 674 -48.27 -40.33 -28.50
N THR A 675 -47.26 -40.51 -27.64
CA THR A 675 -46.79 -41.83 -27.20
C THR A 675 -46.88 -41.92 -25.68
N ILE A 676 -47.44 -43.01 -25.16
CA ILE A 676 -47.44 -43.35 -23.74
C ILE A 676 -46.40 -44.44 -23.54
N ALA A 677 -45.27 -44.07 -22.95
CA ALA A 677 -44.11 -44.92 -22.73
C ALA A 677 -43.78 -45.00 -21.22
N LYS A 678 -44.81 -45.02 -20.38
CA LYS A 678 -44.64 -44.95 -18.93
C LYS A 678 -44.07 -46.26 -18.40
N SER A 679 -43.17 -46.16 -17.43
CA SER A 679 -42.64 -47.32 -16.70
C SER A 679 -43.60 -47.84 -15.62
N GLY A 680 -44.63 -47.07 -15.26
CA GLY A 680 -45.69 -47.42 -14.31
C GLY A 680 -46.72 -46.28 -14.15
N ASN A 681 -47.77 -46.53 -13.37
CA ASN A 681 -48.89 -45.60 -13.11
C ASN A 681 -49.64 -45.13 -14.37
N THR A 682 -50.60 -44.24 -14.16
CA THR A 682 -51.56 -43.78 -15.17
C THR A 682 -51.25 -42.36 -15.64
N ALA A 683 -51.31 -42.12 -16.95
CA ALA A 683 -51.51 -40.79 -17.52
C ALA A 683 -53.01 -40.52 -17.62
N THR A 684 -53.44 -39.33 -17.20
CA THR A 684 -54.86 -38.93 -17.22
C THR A 684 -55.00 -37.59 -17.89
N PHE A 685 -55.89 -37.49 -18.88
CA PHE A 685 -56.22 -36.21 -19.48
C PHE A 685 -57.12 -35.38 -18.56
N ALA A 686 -56.85 -34.07 -18.50
CA ALA A 686 -57.67 -33.11 -17.77
C ALA A 686 -58.97 -32.72 -18.52
N GLY A 687 -59.11 -33.12 -19.78
CA GLY A 687 -60.26 -32.85 -20.64
C GLY A 687 -60.16 -33.62 -21.96
N ASN A 688 -61.02 -33.31 -22.93
CA ASN A 688 -60.97 -33.95 -24.26
C ASN A 688 -59.65 -33.65 -24.98
N ALA A 689 -59.11 -34.58 -25.75
CA ALA A 689 -57.88 -34.35 -26.52
C ALA A 689 -57.95 -35.00 -27.90
N THR A 690 -57.08 -34.57 -28.81
CA THR A 690 -56.99 -35.12 -30.17
C THR A 690 -55.52 -35.38 -30.54
N THR A 691 -55.27 -36.46 -31.27
CA THR A 691 -54.06 -36.61 -32.09
C THR A 691 -54.42 -36.43 -33.55
N THR A 692 -53.71 -35.58 -34.28
CA THR A 692 -53.95 -35.36 -35.72
C THR A 692 -53.26 -36.42 -36.59
N ASN A 693 -52.28 -37.14 -36.04
CA ASN A 693 -51.63 -38.29 -36.66
C ASN A 693 -51.68 -39.50 -35.71
N ASN A 694 -50.55 -40.06 -35.28
CA ASN A 694 -50.55 -41.34 -34.58
C ASN A 694 -50.67 -41.21 -33.05
N PHE A 695 -51.46 -42.08 -32.44
CA PHE A 695 -51.44 -42.33 -31.00
C PHE A 695 -50.87 -43.72 -30.72
N SER A 696 -49.88 -43.82 -29.82
CA SER A 696 -49.31 -45.11 -29.44
C SER A 696 -49.17 -45.28 -27.92
N ILE A 697 -49.34 -46.52 -27.45
CA ILE A 697 -48.99 -46.94 -26.09
C ILE A 697 -47.95 -48.05 -26.21
N THR A 698 -46.78 -47.81 -25.61
CA THR A 698 -45.66 -48.75 -25.55
C THR A 698 -45.39 -49.21 -24.12
N GLY A 699 -45.92 -48.53 -23.10
CA GLY A 699 -45.86 -48.92 -21.69
C GLY A 699 -46.77 -48.09 -20.77
N GLY A 700 -47.13 -48.67 -19.61
CA GLY A 700 -47.99 -48.07 -18.57
C GLY A 700 -49.46 -47.93 -18.97
N GLU A 701 -50.20 -46.99 -18.36
CA GLU A 701 -51.63 -46.80 -18.63
C GLU A 701 -51.95 -45.38 -19.10
N LEU A 702 -52.82 -45.22 -20.10
CA LEU A 702 -53.58 -44.00 -20.34
C LEU A 702 -55.04 -44.23 -19.94
N SER A 703 -55.57 -43.39 -19.05
CA SER A 703 -56.99 -43.37 -18.67
C SER A 703 -57.64 -42.06 -19.10
N LEU A 704 -58.78 -42.17 -19.80
CA LEU A 704 -59.52 -41.00 -20.27
C LEU A 704 -60.50 -40.45 -19.23
N GLY A 705 -60.86 -41.22 -18.20
CA GLY A 705 -61.88 -40.81 -17.24
C GLY A 705 -63.25 -40.60 -17.90
N THR A 706 -63.78 -39.37 -17.87
CA THR A 706 -65.04 -39.00 -18.56
C THR A 706 -64.80 -38.26 -19.88
N ASN A 707 -63.55 -38.25 -20.38
CA ASN A 707 -63.16 -37.44 -21.53
C ASN A 707 -63.18 -38.23 -22.84
N ALA A 708 -63.39 -37.52 -23.95
CA ALA A 708 -63.25 -38.05 -25.31
C ALA A 708 -61.81 -37.89 -25.84
N PHE A 709 -61.33 -38.87 -26.59
CA PHE A 709 -60.03 -38.81 -27.24
C PHE A 709 -60.12 -39.21 -28.72
N ASN A 710 -59.83 -38.26 -29.62
CA ASN A 710 -59.90 -38.48 -31.06
C ASN A 710 -58.51 -38.83 -31.62
N VAL A 711 -58.45 -39.84 -32.48
CA VAL A 711 -57.21 -40.25 -33.16
C VAL A 711 -57.40 -40.10 -34.66
N GLY A 712 -56.64 -39.19 -35.27
CA GLY A 712 -56.71 -38.86 -36.69
C GLY A 712 -55.95 -39.83 -37.59
N GLY A 713 -54.94 -40.51 -37.05
CA GLY A 713 -54.13 -41.53 -37.73
C GLY A 713 -54.26 -42.90 -37.07
N ASN A 714 -53.15 -43.59 -36.87
CA ASN A 714 -53.17 -44.93 -36.29
C ASN A 714 -53.28 -44.88 -34.76
N PHE A 715 -54.15 -45.72 -34.21
CA PHE A 715 -54.15 -46.08 -32.79
C PHE A 715 -53.41 -47.41 -32.59
N ILE A 716 -52.29 -47.38 -31.87
CA ILE A 716 -51.38 -48.53 -31.71
C ILE A 716 -51.17 -48.83 -30.22
N VAL A 717 -51.40 -50.07 -29.81
CA VAL A 717 -51.08 -50.54 -28.44
C VAL A 717 -50.10 -51.71 -28.55
N ASN A 718 -48.81 -51.42 -28.33
CA ASN A 718 -47.70 -52.37 -28.40
C ASN A 718 -47.08 -52.67 -27.03
N GLY A 719 -47.68 -52.13 -25.96
CA GLY A 719 -47.38 -52.38 -24.55
C GLY A 719 -48.26 -51.48 -23.68
N GLY A 720 -48.54 -51.86 -22.43
CA GLY A 720 -49.39 -51.08 -21.52
C GLY A 720 -50.90 -51.30 -21.69
N THR A 721 -51.70 -50.36 -21.16
CA THR A 721 -53.16 -50.41 -21.05
C THR A 721 -53.79 -49.09 -21.52
N PHE A 722 -54.86 -49.17 -22.32
CA PHE A 722 -55.74 -48.05 -22.61
C PHE A 722 -57.07 -48.23 -21.89
N THR A 723 -57.41 -47.30 -21.01
CA THR A 723 -58.68 -47.27 -20.29
C THR A 723 -59.58 -46.21 -20.92
N PRO A 724 -60.60 -46.61 -21.72
CA PRO A 724 -61.45 -45.68 -22.46
C PRO A 724 -62.33 -44.85 -21.52
N GLY A 725 -62.85 -43.73 -22.03
CA GLY A 725 -63.78 -42.88 -21.28
C GLY A 725 -65.18 -43.48 -21.20
N THR A 726 -65.93 -43.16 -20.14
CA THR A 726 -67.34 -43.58 -19.94
C THR A 726 -68.35 -42.58 -20.49
#